data_AF-A0A7S1TE96-F1
#
_entry.id   AF-A0A7S1TE96-F1
#
_cell.length_a   1.000
_cell.length_b   1.000
_cell.length_c   1.000
_cell.angle_alpha   90.00
_cell.angle_beta   90.00
_cell.angle_gamma   90.00
#
_symmetry.space_group_name_H-M   'P 1'
#
loop_
_entity.id
_entity.type
_entity.pdbx_description
1 polymer ?
#
loop_
_entity_poly.entity_id
_entity_poly.type
_entity_poly.pdbx_seq_one_letter_code
_entity_poly.pdbx_strand_id
1 'polypeptide(L)'
;MALYGSFLPVPTEDIFTPVEEVNTLSMAPGKVVVSEAHGNIVLNHGRKKATLLVTNTGDRPIQVGSHYHFIECNPMLQFDRIRALGMRLNIPSGTAKRFEPGETHRVNLCEIAGHKVIRGGNGIVNGPVSEVNARIILDKLGDNGFLHLPEDSESHEMSDRTMSRQEYANLYGPTVGDRIYLGDTGLILEVEKDFASSQYGDECQFGGGKVLREGMGQSTGYPSDQVLDLVITNALVIDHSGIFKCDIGVKDGIIVGVGKAGNPDVMAGVTSNMVVGVDTEAIAGEGLIVTAGGIDTHIHFICPQQCVEALASGVTTMFGGGTGPATGTKATTCTPGASNVRLMLEALDSIPLNFGLSGKGNTSSPDDLEAQVIAGVAGLKLHEDWGTTPAAIDACLSVGDKHDIQITIHTDTLNESGFVEQSLNAFKGRTIHTYHSEGAGGGHAPDILRVCGELNVIPSSTNPTRPYTVNTIDEHLDMLMVCHHLSRNVPEDISFADSRIRAETIAAEDILHDLGAISIISSDSQAMGRVGEVVSRTWQTAAKMKQQRGSLEEDTGKSNDNFRIKRYISKYTINPAIAHGMSEWIGSVEAGKLADLVFWKPAYFGAKPELILKGGFIACAQMGDPNASIPTPQPVLSRLQFGAEAGAINERTCITFVSRASVTSSTVTTYGLKKRIVPVSSCRTVNKLSMKFNDTLPVMKVDPETFVTEADGAVLECEPSARVSLAQNYFLF
;
A
#
# COMPACT_ATOMS: atom_id res chain seq x y z
N MET A 1 -27.30 -2.44 31.65
CA MET A 1 -25.96 -1.82 31.82
C MET A 1 -25.53 -0.97 30.64
N ALA A 2 -25.67 -1.41 29.39
CA ALA A 2 -25.24 -0.61 28.21
C ALA A 2 -25.87 0.80 28.15
N LEU A 3 -27.12 0.97 28.62
CA LEU A 3 -27.84 2.25 28.65
C LEU A 3 -27.75 2.99 29.99
N TYR A 4 -26.85 2.58 30.89
CA TYR A 4 -26.71 3.24 32.19
C TYR A 4 -26.32 4.71 32.01
N GLY A 5 -27.08 5.62 32.63
CA GLY A 5 -26.84 7.06 32.58
C GLY A 5 -27.38 7.80 31.33
N SER A 6 -27.91 7.10 30.33
CA SER A 6 -28.41 7.75 29.11
C SER A 6 -29.85 8.27 29.20
N PHE A 7 -30.62 7.80 30.20
CA PHE A 7 -32.08 8.00 30.31
C PHE A 7 -32.90 7.47 29.12
N LEU A 8 -32.29 6.70 28.21
CA LEU A 8 -33.02 6.01 27.14
C LEU A 8 -33.80 4.81 27.70
N PRO A 9 -35.00 4.53 27.15
CA PRO A 9 -35.75 3.34 27.55
C PRO A 9 -34.95 2.08 27.21
N VAL A 10 -34.98 1.08 28.11
CA VAL A 10 -34.36 -0.22 27.85
C VAL A 10 -35.22 -0.96 26.83
N PRO A 11 -34.66 -1.31 25.65
CA PRO A 11 -35.41 -2.08 24.67
C PRO A 11 -35.64 -3.51 25.16
N THR A 12 -36.70 -4.13 24.68
CA THR A 12 -36.94 -5.57 24.84
C THR A 12 -36.09 -6.35 23.84
N GLU A 13 -35.69 -7.58 24.17
CA GLU A 13 -34.74 -8.34 23.33
C GLU A 13 -35.31 -8.67 21.93
N ASP A 14 -36.63 -8.69 21.77
CA ASP A 14 -37.32 -8.98 20.50
C ASP A 14 -37.15 -7.88 19.44
N ILE A 15 -36.66 -6.68 19.80
CA ILE A 15 -36.35 -5.65 18.80
C ILE A 15 -35.09 -5.97 18.00
N PHE A 16 -34.23 -6.86 18.51
CA PHE A 16 -32.99 -7.24 17.87
C PHE A 16 -33.27 -8.50 17.03
N THR A 17 -33.39 -8.32 15.71
CA THR A 17 -33.52 -9.44 14.79
C THR A 17 -32.36 -10.40 14.96
N PRO A 18 -32.60 -11.70 15.26
CA PRO A 18 -31.54 -12.69 15.36
C PRO A 18 -30.76 -12.73 14.04
N VAL A 19 -29.45 -12.53 14.12
CA VAL A 19 -28.58 -12.79 12.98
C VAL A 19 -28.48 -14.30 12.86
N GLU A 20 -28.96 -14.88 11.75
CA GLU A 20 -28.73 -16.31 11.49
C GLU A 20 -27.23 -16.59 11.61
N GLU A 21 -26.84 -17.61 12.38
CA GLU A 21 -25.45 -18.08 12.54
C GLU A 21 -24.93 -18.72 11.23
N VAL A 22 -25.07 -18.04 10.10
CA VAL A 22 -24.59 -18.54 8.80
C VAL A 22 -23.09 -18.33 8.74
N ASN A 23 -22.32 -19.34 9.18
CA ASN A 23 -20.92 -19.56 8.81
C ASN A 23 -19.94 -18.38 9.03
N THR A 24 -20.31 -17.36 9.81
CA THR A 24 -19.60 -16.07 9.95
C THR A 24 -18.19 -16.20 10.54
N LEU A 25 -17.94 -17.25 11.34
CA LEU A 25 -16.59 -17.55 11.88
C LEU A 25 -15.65 -18.20 10.85
N SER A 26 -16.19 -18.83 9.79
CA SER A 26 -15.37 -19.48 8.77
C SER A 26 -14.63 -18.47 7.88
N MET A 27 -15.24 -17.29 7.65
CA MET A 27 -14.74 -16.18 6.82
C MET A 27 -14.60 -14.87 7.62
N ALA A 28 -14.25 -14.97 8.91
CA ALA A 28 -14.11 -13.80 9.77
C ALA A 28 -13.12 -12.77 9.17
N PRO A 29 -13.37 -11.46 9.29
CA PRO A 29 -12.51 -10.45 8.68
C PRO A 29 -11.05 -10.58 9.12
N GLY A 30 -10.14 -10.63 8.14
CA GLY A 30 -8.70 -10.74 8.43
C GLY A 30 -8.22 -12.12 8.89
N LYS A 31 -9.07 -13.16 8.84
CA LYS A 31 -8.71 -14.50 9.30
C LYS A 31 -7.52 -15.06 8.51
N VAL A 32 -6.55 -15.59 9.25
CA VAL A 32 -5.41 -16.33 8.71
C VAL A 32 -5.74 -17.82 8.67
N VAL A 33 -5.49 -18.47 7.53
CA VAL A 33 -5.63 -19.92 7.33
C VAL A 33 -4.26 -20.48 6.99
N VAL A 34 -3.67 -21.21 7.94
CA VAL A 34 -2.32 -21.77 7.75
C VAL A 34 -2.33 -22.98 6.81
N SER A 35 -1.23 -23.15 6.07
CA SER A 35 -1.09 -24.23 5.08
C SER A 35 -0.78 -25.58 5.73
N GLU A 36 -1.71 -26.53 5.65
CA GLU A 36 -1.46 -27.90 6.12
C GLU A 36 -0.44 -28.64 5.23
N ALA A 37 -0.45 -28.38 3.92
CA ALA A 37 0.42 -29.04 2.94
C ALA A 37 1.92 -28.78 3.19
N HIS A 38 2.26 -27.66 3.82
CA HIS A 38 3.65 -27.28 4.11
C HIS A 38 4.16 -27.80 5.47
N GLY A 39 3.29 -28.42 6.29
CA GLY A 39 3.68 -28.97 7.59
C GLY A 39 4.24 -27.95 8.59
N ASN A 40 4.93 -28.43 9.61
CA ASN A 40 5.57 -27.59 10.63
C ASN A 40 6.84 -26.91 10.10
N ILE A 41 7.13 -25.72 10.65
CA ILE A 41 8.30 -24.93 10.28
C ILE A 41 9.51 -25.40 11.08
N VAL A 42 10.60 -25.70 10.38
CA VAL A 42 11.90 -26.02 11.00
C VAL A 42 12.68 -24.73 11.23
N LEU A 43 13.10 -24.48 12.47
CA LEU A 43 13.87 -23.32 12.87
C LEU A 43 15.38 -23.63 12.87
N ASN A 44 16.18 -22.63 12.49
CA ASN A 44 17.64 -22.65 12.55
C ASN A 44 18.25 -23.88 11.84
N HIS A 45 17.65 -24.28 10.73
CA HIS A 45 18.02 -25.47 9.99
C HIS A 45 19.50 -25.43 9.55
N GLY A 46 20.17 -26.59 9.59
CA GLY A 46 21.55 -26.75 9.13
C GLY A 46 22.63 -26.14 10.04
N ARG A 47 22.27 -25.56 11.19
CA ARG A 47 23.25 -25.01 12.15
C ARG A 47 23.82 -26.09 13.06
N LYS A 48 25.07 -25.91 13.49
CA LYS A 48 25.66 -26.72 14.57
C LYS A 48 24.86 -26.49 15.84
N LYS A 49 24.54 -27.58 16.56
CA LYS A 49 23.74 -27.55 17.79
C LYS A 49 24.57 -28.02 18.99
N ALA A 50 24.19 -27.55 20.17
CA ALA A 50 24.70 -28.06 21.43
C ALA A 50 23.60 -28.07 22.49
N THR A 51 23.74 -28.93 23.48
CA THR A 51 22.87 -28.99 24.65
C THR A 51 23.71 -28.81 25.90
N LEU A 52 23.26 -27.95 26.81
CA LEU A 52 23.92 -27.66 28.08
C LEU A 52 22.93 -27.71 29.24
N LEU A 53 23.39 -28.15 30.41
CA LEU A 53 22.71 -27.90 31.68
C LEU A 53 23.12 -26.53 32.19
N VAL A 54 22.13 -25.72 32.52
CA VAL A 54 22.32 -24.34 32.95
C VAL A 54 21.65 -24.17 34.30
N THR A 55 22.44 -23.84 35.32
CA THR A 55 21.97 -23.64 36.69
C THR A 55 22.01 -22.18 37.07
N ASN A 56 20.91 -21.62 37.54
CA ASN A 56 20.90 -20.30 38.15
C ASN A 56 21.32 -20.39 39.62
N THR A 57 22.55 -19.97 39.91
CA THR A 57 23.09 -19.93 41.27
C THR A 57 22.83 -18.60 41.98
N GLY A 58 22.21 -17.65 41.28
CA GLY A 58 21.84 -16.34 41.81
C GLY A 58 20.59 -16.39 42.68
N ASP A 59 20.31 -15.26 43.32
CA ASP A 59 19.18 -15.04 44.21
C ASP A 59 17.96 -14.40 43.51
N ARG A 60 18.06 -14.16 42.19
CA ARG A 60 17.04 -13.51 41.36
C ARG A 60 16.79 -14.29 40.07
N PRO A 61 15.59 -14.17 39.48
CA PRO A 61 15.31 -14.76 38.18
C PRO A 61 16.21 -14.18 37.09
N ILE A 62 16.64 -15.05 36.18
CA ILE A 62 17.41 -14.68 34.99
C ILE A 62 16.64 -15.13 33.76
N GLN A 63 16.54 -14.27 32.75
CA GLN A 63 15.85 -14.59 31.50
C GLN A 63 16.73 -14.23 30.30
N VAL A 64 16.92 -15.18 29.39
CA VAL A 64 17.84 -15.08 28.26
C VAL A 64 17.05 -15.15 26.96
N GLY A 65 17.17 -14.12 26.13
CA GLY A 65 16.51 -14.03 24.82
C GLY A 65 17.13 -14.92 23.75
N SER A 66 16.37 -15.25 22.72
CA SER A 66 16.74 -16.19 21.65
C SER A 66 18.06 -15.88 20.96
N HIS A 67 18.34 -14.59 20.73
CA HIS A 67 19.51 -14.13 19.98
C HIS A 67 20.67 -13.63 20.83
N TYR A 68 20.58 -13.76 22.16
CA TYR A 68 21.67 -13.36 23.04
C TYR A 68 22.85 -14.34 22.92
N HIS A 69 24.07 -13.82 22.79
CA HIS A 69 25.30 -14.62 22.76
C HIS A 69 25.44 -15.41 24.06
N PHE A 70 25.30 -16.73 24.01
CA PHE A 70 25.03 -17.50 25.22
C PHE A 70 26.21 -17.46 26.21
N ILE A 71 27.44 -17.39 25.71
CA ILE A 71 28.66 -17.22 26.52
C ILE A 71 28.67 -15.91 27.33
N GLU A 72 27.98 -14.87 26.87
CA GLU A 72 27.89 -13.56 27.53
C GLU A 72 26.80 -13.51 28.60
N CYS A 73 26.12 -14.63 28.89
CA CYS A 73 25.00 -14.64 29.83
C CYS A 73 25.47 -14.32 31.26
N ASN A 74 24.54 -13.85 32.09
CA ASN A 74 24.77 -13.43 33.48
C ASN A 74 25.80 -14.33 34.22
N PRO A 75 26.77 -13.75 34.96
CA PRO A 75 27.81 -14.50 35.67
C PRO A 75 27.30 -15.61 36.58
N MET A 76 26.10 -15.44 37.16
CA MET A 76 25.47 -16.38 38.11
C MET A 76 24.83 -17.61 37.42
N LEU A 77 24.75 -17.63 36.09
CA LEU A 77 24.43 -18.84 35.35
C LEU A 77 25.69 -19.70 35.21
N GLN A 78 25.67 -20.87 35.83
CA GLN A 78 26.74 -21.87 35.75
C GLN A 78 26.43 -22.89 34.64
N PHE A 79 27.34 -23.00 33.66
CA PHE A 79 27.28 -23.94 32.54
C PHE A 79 28.64 -24.01 31.83
N ASP A 80 28.77 -24.88 30.82
CA ASP A 80 29.95 -24.94 29.96
C ASP A 80 30.01 -23.77 28.97
N ARG A 81 30.61 -22.66 29.42
CA ARG A 81 30.83 -21.44 28.61
C ARG A 81 31.68 -21.65 27.36
N ILE A 82 32.62 -22.60 27.35
CA ILE A 82 33.45 -22.86 26.17
C ILE A 82 32.63 -23.56 25.09
N ARG A 83 31.76 -24.50 25.46
CA ARG A 83 30.79 -25.11 24.53
C ARG A 83 29.71 -24.14 24.04
N ALA A 84 29.47 -23.04 24.76
CA ALA A 84 28.56 -21.96 24.37
C ALA A 84 29.19 -20.89 23.47
N LEU A 85 30.49 -20.96 23.18
CA LEU A 85 31.18 -20.00 22.31
C LEU A 85 30.58 -20.02 20.89
N GLY A 86 30.14 -18.86 20.41
CA GLY A 86 29.49 -18.73 19.09
C GLY A 86 28.09 -19.33 19.03
N MET A 87 27.45 -19.57 20.18
CA MET A 87 26.13 -20.19 20.27
C MET A 87 25.08 -19.22 20.84
N ARG A 88 23.83 -19.43 20.46
CA ARG A 88 22.63 -18.78 21.01
C ARG A 88 21.52 -19.81 21.26
N LEU A 89 20.45 -19.44 21.96
CA LEU A 89 19.34 -20.36 22.21
C LEU A 89 18.64 -20.79 20.90
N ASN A 90 18.41 -22.09 20.73
CA ASN A 90 17.64 -22.65 19.62
C ASN A 90 16.14 -22.69 19.96
N ILE A 91 15.57 -21.49 20.12
CA ILE A 91 14.16 -21.25 20.42
C ILE A 91 13.58 -20.27 19.39
N PRO A 92 12.25 -20.09 19.33
CA PRO A 92 11.66 -19.14 18.40
C PRO A 92 12.22 -17.73 18.53
N SER A 93 12.41 -17.05 17.39
CA SER A 93 12.92 -15.68 17.36
C SER A 93 12.07 -14.74 18.24
N GLY A 94 12.71 -13.83 18.95
CA GLY A 94 12.05 -12.93 19.91
C GLY A 94 11.56 -13.54 21.23
N THR A 95 11.59 -14.86 21.41
CA THR A 95 11.25 -15.50 22.70
C THR A 95 12.45 -15.62 23.63
N ALA A 96 12.23 -16.10 24.87
CA ALA A 96 13.27 -16.22 25.88
C ALA A 96 13.09 -17.47 26.76
N LYS A 97 14.18 -17.94 27.37
CA LYS A 97 14.15 -18.95 28.43
C LYS A 97 14.39 -18.29 29.78
N ARG A 98 13.54 -18.60 30.75
CA ARG A 98 13.60 -18.12 32.14
C ARG A 98 14.19 -19.19 33.06
N PHE A 99 14.96 -18.75 34.04
CA PHE A 99 15.61 -19.55 35.07
C PHE A 99 15.32 -18.91 36.43
N GLU A 100 14.52 -19.56 37.27
CA GLU A 100 14.31 -19.09 38.64
C GLU A 100 15.54 -19.41 39.51
N PRO A 101 15.73 -18.71 40.65
CA PRO A 101 16.83 -19.00 41.59
C PRO A 101 16.90 -20.48 41.97
N GLY A 102 18.09 -21.08 41.83
CA GLY A 102 18.35 -22.48 42.16
C GLY A 102 17.90 -23.50 41.10
N GLU A 103 17.24 -23.08 40.03
CA GLU A 103 16.80 -24.02 38.99
C GLU A 103 17.93 -24.41 38.03
N THR A 104 17.92 -25.69 37.65
CA THR A 104 18.74 -26.22 36.56
C THR A 104 17.84 -26.61 35.39
N HIS A 105 18.10 -26.07 34.21
CA HIS A 105 17.40 -26.45 32.98
C HIS A 105 18.38 -26.94 31.94
N ARG A 106 17.97 -27.96 31.19
CA ARG A 106 18.64 -28.35 29.95
C ARG A 106 18.18 -27.41 28.83
N VAL A 107 19.12 -26.77 28.14
CA VAL A 107 18.83 -25.85 27.03
C VAL A 107 19.48 -26.32 25.74
N ASN A 108 18.78 -26.09 24.64
CA ASN A 108 19.27 -26.35 23.29
C ASN A 108 19.80 -25.05 22.70
N LEU A 109 21.01 -25.10 22.16
CA LEU A 109 21.68 -24.00 21.51
C LEU A 109 21.89 -24.30 20.02
N CYS A 110 21.99 -23.26 19.22
CA CYS A 110 22.44 -23.33 17.83
C CYS A 110 23.52 -22.26 17.59
N GLU A 111 24.41 -22.53 16.64
CA GLU A 111 25.46 -21.59 16.26
C GLU A 111 24.88 -20.28 15.71
N ILE A 112 25.57 -19.17 15.95
CA ILE A 112 25.34 -17.93 15.18
C ILE A 112 25.76 -18.16 13.71
N ALA A 113 25.16 -17.41 12.81
CA ALA A 113 25.41 -17.50 11.37
C ALA A 113 26.13 -16.24 10.86
N GLY A 114 26.08 -15.98 9.55
CA GLY A 114 26.72 -14.81 8.95
C GLY A 114 28.25 -14.85 9.09
N HIS A 115 28.86 -13.72 9.46
CA HIS A 115 30.30 -13.63 9.68
C HIS A 115 30.78 -14.32 10.97
N LYS A 116 29.85 -14.76 11.83
CA LYS A 116 30.14 -15.39 13.13
C LYS A 116 31.03 -14.51 14.01
N VAL A 117 30.62 -13.26 14.21
CA VAL A 117 31.33 -12.28 15.04
C VAL A 117 30.49 -11.99 16.29
N ILE A 118 31.09 -12.19 17.46
CA ILE A 118 30.45 -11.85 18.74
C ILE A 118 30.79 -10.40 19.08
N ARG A 119 29.76 -9.64 19.47
CA ARG A 119 29.89 -8.27 19.98
C ARG A 119 28.88 -8.05 21.11
N GLY A 120 29.20 -7.14 22.02
CA GLY A 120 28.27 -6.69 23.06
C GLY A 120 28.26 -7.59 24.30
N GLY A 121 27.10 -7.68 24.96
CA GLY A 121 26.92 -8.48 26.17
C GLY A 121 27.75 -7.94 27.34
N ASN A 122 28.60 -8.79 27.93
CA ASN A 122 29.52 -8.39 29.00
C ASN A 122 30.95 -8.12 28.46
N GLY A 123 31.17 -8.24 27.15
CA GLY A 123 32.47 -8.03 26.52
C GLY A 123 33.50 -9.10 26.87
N ILE A 124 33.07 -10.29 27.30
CA ILE A 124 33.98 -11.42 27.55
C ILE A 124 34.65 -11.84 26.24
N VAL A 125 33.85 -11.96 25.18
CA VAL A 125 34.28 -12.27 23.83
C VAL A 125 33.81 -11.16 22.88
N ASN A 126 34.77 -10.54 22.19
CA ASN A 126 34.50 -9.61 21.11
C ASN A 126 35.39 -9.99 19.92
N GLY A 127 34.78 -10.24 18.76
CA GLY A 127 35.49 -10.59 17.53
C GLY A 127 35.01 -11.89 16.86
N PRO A 128 35.67 -12.30 15.76
CA PRO A 128 35.32 -13.50 15.01
C PRO A 128 35.51 -14.76 15.86
N VAL A 129 34.52 -15.65 15.87
CA VAL A 129 34.54 -16.89 16.67
C VAL A 129 35.77 -17.76 16.36
N SER A 130 36.24 -17.76 15.11
CA SER A 130 37.42 -18.53 14.67
C SER A 130 38.75 -18.05 15.24
N GLU A 131 38.83 -16.81 15.71
CA GLU A 131 40.06 -16.19 16.21
C GLU A 131 40.17 -16.24 17.74
N VAL A 132 39.15 -16.77 18.41
CA VAL A 132 39.07 -16.74 19.88
C VAL A 132 39.83 -17.92 20.50
N ASN A 133 40.75 -17.61 21.41
CA ASN A 133 41.51 -18.62 22.16
C ASN A 133 40.80 -18.99 23.47
N ALA A 134 40.47 -20.27 23.64
CA ALA A 134 39.76 -20.79 24.82
C ALA A 134 40.48 -20.49 26.15
N ARG A 135 41.82 -20.48 26.18
CA ARG A 135 42.57 -20.16 27.40
C ARG A 135 42.38 -18.71 27.83
N ILE A 136 42.44 -17.78 26.87
CA ILE A 136 42.22 -16.35 27.12
C ILE A 136 40.78 -16.11 27.60
N ILE A 137 39.81 -16.85 27.06
CA ILE A 137 38.42 -16.78 27.54
C ILE A 137 38.33 -17.25 28.99
N LEU A 138 38.91 -18.40 29.34
CA LEU A 138 38.85 -18.93 30.70
C LEU A 138 39.46 -17.97 31.73
N ASP A 139 40.60 -17.34 31.39
CA ASP A 139 41.23 -16.33 32.24
C ASP A 139 40.26 -15.13 32.43
N LYS A 140 39.70 -14.59 31.35
CA LYS A 140 38.71 -13.50 31.42
C LYS A 140 37.46 -13.87 32.20
N LEU A 141 36.93 -15.09 32.04
CA LEU A 141 35.77 -15.57 32.78
C LEU A 141 36.07 -15.59 34.28
N GLY A 142 37.24 -16.10 34.67
CA GLY A 142 37.70 -16.11 36.06
C GLY A 142 37.87 -14.70 36.62
N ASP A 143 38.57 -13.83 35.90
CA ASP A 143 38.83 -12.44 36.32
C ASP A 143 37.55 -11.63 36.52
N ASN A 144 36.48 -11.95 35.77
CA ASN A 144 35.20 -11.25 35.83
C ASN A 144 34.12 -12.01 36.64
N GLY A 145 34.48 -13.12 37.30
CA GLY A 145 33.57 -13.86 38.19
C GLY A 145 32.45 -14.64 37.48
N PHE A 146 32.65 -15.02 36.21
CA PHE A 146 31.69 -15.80 35.45
C PHE A 146 31.78 -17.28 35.79
N LEU A 147 30.68 -17.88 36.23
CA LEU A 147 30.66 -19.29 36.56
C LEU A 147 30.78 -20.15 35.30
N HIS A 148 31.75 -21.07 35.32
CA HIS A 148 32.01 -22.05 34.27
C HIS A 148 32.09 -23.44 34.90
N LEU A 149 31.38 -24.40 34.32
CA LEU A 149 31.45 -25.81 34.69
C LEU A 149 31.59 -26.63 33.40
N PRO A 150 32.75 -27.25 33.12
CA PRO A 150 32.91 -28.16 31.99
C PRO A 150 31.92 -29.31 32.06
N GLU A 151 31.31 -29.67 30.93
CA GLU A 151 30.46 -30.86 30.81
C GLU A 151 31.14 -31.93 29.95
N ASP A 152 31.13 -33.17 30.42
CA ASP A 152 31.59 -34.33 29.64
C ASP A 152 30.75 -34.50 28.37
N SER A 153 31.40 -34.92 27.28
CA SER A 153 30.81 -34.96 25.94
C SER A 153 29.82 -36.12 25.78
N GLU A 154 28.60 -36.00 26.33
CA GLU A 154 27.50 -36.85 25.89
C GLU A 154 26.91 -36.30 24.59
N SER A 155 27.13 -37.02 23.49
CA SER A 155 26.48 -36.74 22.21
C SER A 155 25.02 -37.18 22.28
N HIS A 156 24.12 -36.24 22.57
CA HIS A 156 22.70 -36.47 22.31
C HIS A 156 22.41 -36.15 20.84
N GLU A 157 21.76 -37.08 20.13
CA GLU A 157 21.15 -36.75 18.83
C GLU A 157 20.12 -35.63 19.04
N MET A 158 20.36 -34.48 18.41
CA MET A 158 19.48 -33.33 18.52
C MET A 158 18.61 -33.24 17.27
N SER A 159 17.32 -33.55 17.43
CA SER A 159 16.33 -33.32 16.39
C SER A 159 16.26 -31.84 16.01
N ASP A 160 15.72 -31.54 14.84
CA ASP A 160 15.40 -30.17 14.46
C ASP A 160 14.36 -29.57 15.40
N ARG A 161 14.50 -28.26 15.68
CA ARG A 161 13.50 -27.51 16.43
C ARG A 161 12.41 -27.11 15.47
N THR A 162 11.19 -27.58 15.73
CA THR A 162 10.01 -27.24 14.92
C THR A 162 9.04 -26.34 15.67
N MET A 163 8.23 -25.62 14.89
CA MET A 163 7.14 -24.75 15.35
C MET A 163 5.91 -25.01 14.46
N SER A 164 4.71 -24.97 15.05
CA SER A 164 3.49 -25.04 14.24
C SER A 164 3.30 -23.76 13.43
N ARG A 165 2.72 -23.87 12.23
CA ARG A 165 2.47 -22.67 11.39
C ARG A 165 1.56 -21.65 12.06
N GLN A 166 0.62 -22.11 12.89
CA GLN A 166 -0.27 -21.21 13.62
C GLN A 166 0.51 -20.36 14.64
N GLU A 167 1.42 -20.98 15.40
CA GLU A 167 2.30 -20.24 16.32
C GLU A 167 3.21 -19.27 15.55
N TYR A 168 3.74 -19.69 14.40
CA TYR A 168 4.56 -18.82 13.55
C TYR A 168 3.78 -17.61 13.05
N ALA A 169 2.59 -17.83 12.49
CA ALA A 169 1.73 -16.76 11.99
C ALA A 169 1.33 -15.78 13.10
N ASN A 170 1.10 -16.27 14.32
CA ASN A 170 0.78 -15.43 15.48
C ASN A 170 1.96 -14.55 15.93
N LEU A 171 3.20 -15.02 15.76
CA LEU A 171 4.40 -14.29 16.20
C LEU A 171 4.94 -13.36 15.11
N TYR A 172 5.01 -13.83 13.86
CA TYR A 172 5.74 -13.17 12.79
C TYR A 172 4.84 -12.79 11.61
N GLY A 173 3.55 -13.12 11.64
CA GLY A 173 2.69 -13.07 10.47
C GLY A 173 2.81 -14.32 9.58
N PRO A 174 1.85 -14.53 8.68
CA PRO A 174 1.76 -15.72 7.84
C PRO A 174 2.94 -15.84 6.86
N THR A 175 3.29 -17.05 6.45
CA THR A 175 4.38 -17.32 5.50
C THR A 175 3.89 -18.15 4.32
N VAL A 176 4.78 -18.56 3.41
CA VAL A 176 4.48 -19.21 2.13
C VAL A 176 3.36 -20.25 2.25
N GLY A 177 2.34 -20.13 1.39
CA GLY A 177 1.17 -21.01 1.32
C GLY A 177 0.07 -20.73 2.35
N ASP A 178 0.34 -19.92 3.39
CA ASP A 178 -0.73 -19.45 4.28
C ASP A 178 -1.62 -18.46 3.54
N ARG A 179 -2.89 -18.41 3.95
CA ARG A 179 -3.93 -17.60 3.31
C ARG A 179 -4.56 -16.62 4.27
N ILE A 180 -5.08 -15.51 3.74
CA ILE A 180 -5.72 -14.45 4.54
C ILE A 180 -6.97 -13.96 3.85
N TYR A 181 -8.05 -13.79 4.61
CA TYR A 181 -9.25 -13.08 4.15
C TYR A 181 -9.03 -11.56 4.24
N LEU A 182 -9.18 -10.85 3.13
CA LEU A 182 -8.98 -9.40 3.07
C LEU A 182 -10.24 -8.66 3.56
N GLY A 183 -10.17 -8.04 4.74
CA GLY A 183 -11.35 -7.40 5.35
C GLY A 183 -12.52 -8.38 5.42
N ASP A 184 -13.73 -7.89 5.18
CA ASP A 184 -14.96 -8.68 5.03
C ASP A 184 -15.32 -8.95 3.55
N THR A 185 -14.35 -8.85 2.63
CA THR A 185 -14.59 -8.91 1.18
C THR A 185 -14.85 -10.32 0.64
N GLY A 186 -14.42 -11.34 1.38
CA GLY A 186 -14.37 -12.72 0.87
C GLY A 186 -13.24 -12.99 -0.14
N LEU A 187 -12.39 -12.01 -0.46
CA LEU A 187 -11.15 -12.22 -1.21
C LEU A 187 -10.12 -12.93 -0.31
N ILE A 188 -9.44 -13.92 -0.87
CA ILE A 188 -8.48 -14.79 -0.19
C ILE A 188 -7.12 -14.58 -0.84
N LEU A 189 -6.22 -13.96 -0.10
CA LEU A 189 -4.80 -13.86 -0.44
C LEU A 189 -4.07 -15.15 -0.05
N GLU A 190 -3.07 -15.57 -0.82
CA GLU A 190 -2.06 -16.58 -0.45
C GLU A 190 -0.65 -16.00 -0.53
N VAL A 191 0.20 -16.27 0.46
CA VAL A 191 1.59 -15.81 0.47
C VAL A 191 2.41 -16.58 -0.56
N GLU A 192 2.90 -15.90 -1.61
CA GLU A 192 3.62 -16.51 -2.73
C GLU A 192 5.11 -16.75 -2.41
N LYS A 193 5.70 -15.88 -1.57
CA LYS A 193 7.11 -15.91 -1.22
C LYS A 193 7.35 -15.37 0.19
N ASP A 194 8.30 -15.93 0.92
CA ASP A 194 8.83 -15.37 2.17
C ASP A 194 10.35 -15.27 2.06
N PHE A 195 10.89 -14.07 2.23
CA PHE A 195 12.33 -13.82 2.19
C PHE A 195 13.07 -14.40 3.41
N ALA A 196 12.36 -14.71 4.50
CA ALA A 196 12.89 -15.42 5.64
C ALA A 196 12.90 -16.96 5.45
N SER A 197 12.31 -17.49 4.37
CA SER A 197 12.04 -18.95 4.24
C SER A 197 13.26 -19.87 4.32
N SER A 198 14.44 -19.38 3.94
CA SER A 198 15.69 -20.14 4.05
C SER A 198 16.36 -20.01 5.42
N GLN A 199 15.87 -19.11 6.29
CA GLN A 199 16.48 -18.71 7.56
C GLN A 199 15.44 -18.57 8.68
N TYR A 200 14.42 -19.43 8.71
CA TYR A 200 13.43 -19.40 9.80
C TYR A 200 14.13 -19.53 11.17
N GLY A 201 13.73 -18.70 12.12
CA GLY A 201 14.39 -18.55 13.43
C GLY A 201 15.33 -17.36 13.56
N ASP A 202 15.56 -16.61 12.49
CA ASP A 202 16.28 -15.31 12.45
C ASP A 202 15.34 -14.13 12.09
N GLU A 203 14.03 -14.24 12.34
CA GLU A 203 13.07 -13.16 12.09
C GLU A 203 13.43 -11.93 12.91
N CYS A 204 13.41 -10.74 12.30
CA CYS A 204 13.66 -9.50 13.01
C CYS A 204 12.46 -9.15 13.89
N GLN A 205 12.66 -9.02 15.21
CA GLN A 205 11.63 -8.55 16.12
C GLN A 205 12.19 -7.57 17.15
N PHE A 206 11.50 -6.44 17.30
CA PHE A 206 11.81 -5.43 18.30
C PHE A 206 11.04 -5.65 19.61
N GLY A 207 11.69 -5.35 20.73
CA GLY A 207 11.10 -5.39 22.08
C GLY A 207 12.03 -5.90 23.17
N GLY A 208 11.57 -5.81 24.42
CA GLY A 208 12.32 -6.27 25.59
C GLY A 208 12.72 -7.75 25.50
N GLY A 209 14.02 -8.02 25.48
CA GLY A 209 14.56 -9.38 25.39
C GLY A 209 14.47 -10.04 23.99
N LYS A 210 14.05 -9.31 22.95
CA LYS A 210 13.90 -9.84 21.59
C LYS A 210 15.20 -9.80 20.78
N VAL A 211 15.09 -9.60 19.46
CA VAL A 211 16.12 -9.88 18.46
C VAL A 211 16.92 -8.63 18.13
N LEU A 212 16.22 -7.53 17.80
CA LEU A 212 16.83 -6.25 17.44
C LEU A 212 17.38 -5.56 18.69
N ARG A 213 18.54 -6.03 19.12
CA ARG A 213 19.34 -5.54 20.25
C ARG A 213 20.81 -5.60 19.85
N GLU A 214 21.60 -4.73 20.48
CA GLU A 214 23.03 -4.55 20.21
C GLU A 214 23.80 -5.88 20.19
N GLY A 215 24.65 -6.06 19.19
CA GLY A 215 25.45 -7.27 18.96
C GLY A 215 24.66 -8.50 18.50
N MET A 216 23.32 -8.43 18.49
CA MET A 216 22.41 -9.53 18.16
C MET A 216 21.81 -9.28 16.77
N GLY A 217 20.50 -9.04 16.64
CA GLY A 217 19.89 -8.64 15.37
C GLY A 217 20.17 -7.18 14.97
N GLN A 218 20.60 -6.34 15.92
CA GLN A 218 21.17 -5.02 15.63
C GLN A 218 22.69 -5.16 15.56
N SER A 219 23.28 -4.72 14.47
CA SER A 219 24.72 -4.77 14.23
C SER A 219 25.48 -3.76 15.09
N THR A 220 26.76 -4.03 15.30
CA THR A 220 27.66 -3.20 16.12
C THR A 220 28.93 -2.91 15.35
N GLY A 221 29.35 -1.64 15.33
CA GLY A 221 30.55 -1.21 14.60
C GLY A 221 30.31 -0.93 13.12
N TYR A 222 29.05 -0.80 12.71
CA TYR A 222 28.67 -0.35 11.37
C TYR A 222 28.40 1.17 11.38
N PRO A 223 28.98 1.93 10.43
CA PRO A 223 28.74 3.37 10.33
C PRO A 223 27.33 3.68 9.81
N SER A 224 26.87 4.90 10.08
CA SER A 224 25.51 5.38 9.77
C SER A 224 25.12 5.22 8.29
N ASP A 225 26.05 5.41 7.37
CA ASP A 225 25.84 5.28 5.92
C ASP A 225 25.66 3.84 5.44
N GLN A 226 26.03 2.84 6.27
CA GLN A 226 25.89 1.41 5.97
C GLN A 226 24.68 0.76 6.62
N VAL A 227 23.94 1.50 7.45
CA VAL A 227 22.77 1.00 8.17
C VAL A 227 21.52 1.74 7.75
N LEU A 228 20.37 1.08 7.89
CA LEU A 228 19.06 1.65 7.56
C LEU A 228 18.73 2.82 8.49
N ASP A 229 17.93 3.78 8.01
CA ASP A 229 17.29 4.77 8.89
C ASP A 229 16.06 4.15 9.57
N LEU A 230 15.35 3.29 8.85
CA LEU A 230 14.16 2.60 9.31
C LEU A 230 14.11 1.19 8.72
N VAL A 231 13.75 0.21 9.56
CA VAL A 231 13.38 -1.14 9.14
C VAL A 231 11.91 -1.41 9.47
N ILE A 232 11.17 -1.93 8.50
CA ILE A 232 9.83 -2.47 8.71
C ILE A 232 9.96 -3.99 8.75
N THR A 233 9.66 -4.60 9.89
CA THR A 233 9.92 -6.04 10.10
C THR A 233 8.74 -6.90 9.70
N ASN A 234 8.99 -8.05 9.08
CA ASN A 234 7.98 -9.11 8.83
C ASN A 234 6.70 -8.65 8.10
N ALA A 235 6.77 -7.63 7.26
CA ALA A 235 5.63 -7.12 6.50
C ALA A 235 5.13 -8.17 5.50
N LEU A 236 3.81 -8.36 5.44
CA LEU A 236 3.18 -9.00 4.30
C LEU A 236 2.83 -7.96 3.25
N VAL A 237 3.56 -7.94 2.15
CA VAL A 237 3.35 -7.00 1.05
C VAL A 237 2.29 -7.52 0.10
N ILE A 238 1.33 -6.67 -0.25
CA ILE A 238 0.49 -6.82 -1.43
C ILE A 238 0.90 -5.72 -2.41
N ASP A 239 1.39 -6.14 -3.57
CA ASP A 239 1.83 -5.24 -4.63
C ASP A 239 1.57 -5.89 -6.00
N HIS A 240 1.58 -5.11 -7.08
CA HIS A 240 1.47 -5.68 -8.42
C HIS A 240 2.64 -6.63 -8.72
N SER A 241 3.82 -6.37 -8.16
CA SER A 241 5.02 -7.20 -8.34
C SER A 241 4.91 -8.57 -7.66
N GLY A 242 4.01 -8.73 -6.69
CA GLY A 242 3.76 -10.01 -6.02
C GLY A 242 3.10 -9.86 -4.65
N ILE A 243 2.79 -11.01 -4.06
CA ILE A 243 2.31 -11.11 -2.68
C ILE A 243 3.33 -11.87 -1.85
N PHE A 244 4.08 -11.16 -1.01
CA PHE A 244 5.26 -11.73 -0.36
C PHE A 244 5.49 -11.19 1.05
N LYS A 245 6.14 -11.99 1.89
CA LYS A 245 6.58 -11.61 3.23
C LYS A 245 8.06 -11.24 3.25
N CYS A 246 8.37 -10.08 3.80
CA CYS A 246 9.74 -9.55 3.87
C CYS A 246 9.93 -8.54 5.00
N ASP A 247 11.18 -8.17 5.24
CA ASP A 247 11.51 -6.89 5.85
C ASP A 247 11.67 -5.82 4.74
N ILE A 248 11.34 -4.57 5.04
CA ILE A 248 11.54 -3.42 4.14
C ILE A 248 12.51 -2.45 4.80
N GLY A 249 13.60 -2.13 4.10
CA GLY A 249 14.62 -1.19 4.56
C GLY A 249 14.46 0.18 3.89
N VAL A 250 14.50 1.24 4.69
CA VAL A 250 14.39 2.64 4.25
C VAL A 250 15.64 3.42 4.63
N LYS A 251 16.13 4.23 3.68
CA LYS A 251 17.24 5.18 3.85
C LYS A 251 16.93 6.45 3.07
N ASP A 252 17.10 7.62 3.70
CA ASP A 252 16.84 8.94 3.10
C ASP A 252 15.45 9.06 2.45
N GLY A 253 14.46 8.41 3.08
CA GLY A 253 13.07 8.34 2.62
C GLY A 253 12.81 7.44 1.42
N ILE A 254 13.81 6.69 0.94
CA ILE A 254 13.73 5.77 -0.18
C ILE A 254 13.75 4.32 0.32
N ILE A 255 12.95 3.45 -0.30
CA ILE A 255 13.03 2.00 -0.10
C ILE A 255 14.36 1.53 -0.70
N VAL A 256 15.33 1.12 0.12
CA VAL A 256 16.65 0.67 -0.34
C VAL A 256 16.78 -0.85 -0.40
N GLY A 257 15.86 -1.57 0.24
CA GLY A 257 15.85 -3.03 0.21
C GLY A 257 14.49 -3.62 0.56
N VAL A 258 14.15 -4.70 -0.13
CA VAL A 258 13.00 -5.58 0.16
C VAL A 258 13.57 -6.98 0.26
N GLY A 259 13.58 -7.55 1.46
CA GLY A 259 14.37 -8.77 1.69
C GLY A 259 14.38 -9.24 3.13
N LYS A 260 15.53 -9.74 3.56
CA LYS A 260 15.79 -10.10 4.96
C LYS A 260 16.73 -9.05 5.57
N ALA A 261 16.27 -8.35 6.60
CA ALA A 261 17.10 -7.41 7.35
C ALA A 261 17.84 -8.11 8.52
N GLY A 262 18.63 -7.33 9.24
CA GLY A 262 19.21 -7.72 10.52
C GLY A 262 20.71 -7.45 10.60
N ASN A 263 21.42 -8.34 11.28
CA ASN A 263 22.86 -8.20 11.51
C ASN A 263 23.65 -9.29 10.77
N PRO A 264 24.45 -8.94 9.74
CA PRO A 264 25.23 -9.92 8.98
C PRO A 264 26.34 -10.58 9.81
N ASP A 265 26.70 -10.05 10.99
CA ASP A 265 27.69 -10.67 11.87
C ASP A 265 27.18 -11.97 12.52
N VAL A 266 25.86 -12.13 12.67
CA VAL A 266 25.27 -13.25 13.42
C VAL A 266 24.10 -13.94 12.71
N MET A 267 23.61 -13.38 11.60
CA MET A 267 22.50 -13.90 10.81
C MET A 267 22.96 -14.21 9.38
N ALA A 268 22.48 -15.32 8.82
CA ALA A 268 22.71 -15.62 7.41
C ALA A 268 21.68 -14.91 6.53
N GLY A 269 22.07 -14.64 5.27
CA GLY A 269 21.15 -14.15 4.25
C GLY A 269 20.63 -12.73 4.46
N VAL A 270 21.27 -11.92 5.31
CA VAL A 270 20.95 -10.48 5.41
C VAL A 270 21.21 -9.85 4.04
N THR A 271 20.16 -9.25 3.49
CA THR A 271 20.18 -8.66 2.14
C THR A 271 21.12 -7.45 2.14
N SER A 272 21.81 -7.24 1.00
CA SER A 272 22.68 -6.06 0.84
C SER A 272 21.89 -4.78 1.16
N ASN A 273 22.52 -3.85 1.88
CA ASN A 273 21.94 -2.59 2.34
C ASN A 273 20.75 -2.72 3.31
N MET A 274 20.52 -3.90 3.92
CA MET A 274 19.47 -4.11 4.93
C MET A 274 20.04 -4.37 6.34
N VAL A 275 21.18 -3.74 6.64
CA VAL A 275 21.80 -3.84 7.96
C VAL A 275 21.03 -2.95 8.94
N VAL A 276 20.60 -3.54 10.05
CA VAL A 276 20.00 -2.82 11.18
C VAL A 276 21.11 -2.42 12.14
N GLY A 277 21.30 -1.13 12.37
CA GLY A 277 22.34 -0.58 13.25
C GLY A 277 21.79 0.25 14.40
N VAL A 278 22.68 0.97 15.08
CA VAL A 278 22.30 1.88 16.19
C VAL A 278 21.44 3.07 15.72
N ASP A 279 21.59 3.47 14.46
CA ASP A 279 20.85 4.60 13.86
C ASP A 279 19.54 4.18 13.17
N THR A 280 19.12 2.91 13.34
CA THR A 280 17.93 2.35 12.66
C THR A 280 16.72 2.33 13.59
N GLU A 281 15.63 2.99 13.20
CA GLU A 281 14.31 2.85 13.81
C GLU A 281 13.61 1.56 13.34
N ALA A 282 12.64 1.05 14.10
CA ALA A 282 11.87 -0.15 13.76
C ALA A 282 10.35 0.10 13.76
N ILE A 283 9.68 -0.32 12.69
CA ILE A 283 8.21 -0.47 12.64
C ILE A 283 7.89 -1.97 12.57
N ALA A 284 7.07 -2.45 13.49
CA ALA A 284 6.61 -3.83 13.49
C ALA A 284 5.53 -4.04 12.40
N GLY A 285 5.87 -4.79 11.36
CA GLY A 285 4.94 -5.22 10.30
C GLY A 285 4.38 -6.63 10.49
N GLU A 286 4.86 -7.39 11.48
CA GLU A 286 4.31 -8.70 11.80
C GLU A 286 2.78 -8.66 12.05
N GLY A 287 2.04 -9.47 11.29
CA GLY A 287 0.58 -9.52 11.37
C GLY A 287 -0.15 -8.38 10.63
N LEU A 288 0.58 -7.47 10.00
CA LEU A 288 0.05 -6.40 9.15
C LEU A 288 0.29 -6.68 7.67
N ILE A 289 -0.60 -6.14 6.84
CA ILE A 289 -0.41 -6.03 5.40
C ILE A 289 0.18 -4.66 5.10
N VAL A 290 1.15 -4.61 4.19
CA VAL A 290 1.76 -3.37 3.67
C VAL A 290 1.47 -3.25 2.18
N THR A 291 1.03 -2.07 1.75
CA THR A 291 0.87 -1.72 0.34
C THR A 291 1.64 -0.44 0.03
N ALA A 292 1.86 -0.17 -1.26
CA ALA A 292 2.17 1.19 -1.67
C ALA A 292 1.02 2.14 -1.29
N GLY A 293 1.34 3.42 -1.10
CA GLY A 293 0.32 4.46 -0.99
C GLY A 293 -0.48 4.61 -2.27
N GLY A 294 -1.79 4.82 -2.13
CA GLY A 294 -2.69 5.00 -3.25
C GLY A 294 -2.39 6.28 -4.02
N ILE A 295 -2.68 6.26 -5.32
CA ILE A 295 -2.49 7.37 -6.25
C ILE A 295 -3.84 7.66 -6.90
N ASP A 296 -4.39 8.83 -6.58
CA ASP A 296 -5.62 9.30 -7.20
C ASP A 296 -5.28 10.34 -8.27
N THR A 297 -5.59 10.03 -9.53
CA THR A 297 -5.26 10.87 -10.68
C THR A 297 -6.42 11.68 -11.21
N HIS A 298 -7.60 11.63 -10.58
CA HIS A 298 -8.76 12.44 -10.98
C HIS A 298 -9.21 13.36 -9.83
N ILE A 299 -8.32 14.28 -9.44
CA ILE A 299 -8.57 15.21 -8.32
C ILE A 299 -9.06 16.58 -8.79
N HIS A 300 -10.16 17.03 -8.21
CA HIS A 300 -10.61 18.41 -8.28
C HIS A 300 -10.15 19.12 -7.01
N PHE A 301 -9.19 20.04 -7.13
CA PHE A 301 -8.69 20.81 -5.97
C PHE A 301 -9.68 21.89 -5.51
N ILE A 302 -10.89 21.48 -5.12
CA ILE A 302 -12.02 22.30 -4.66
C ILE A 302 -11.77 22.84 -3.25
N CYS A 303 -11.27 22.01 -2.34
CA CYS A 303 -10.94 22.42 -0.98
C CYS A 303 -9.71 21.66 -0.44
N PRO A 304 -8.93 22.19 0.50
CA PRO A 304 -7.76 21.50 1.05
C PRO A 304 -8.12 20.33 1.98
N GLN A 305 -9.32 20.29 2.55
CA GLN A 305 -9.76 19.27 3.52
C GLN A 305 -9.74 17.86 2.91
N GLN A 306 -9.98 17.75 1.61
CA GLN A 306 -9.91 16.49 0.87
C GLN A 306 -8.53 15.80 0.99
N CYS A 307 -7.46 16.54 1.22
CA CYS A 307 -6.12 15.98 1.40
C CYS A 307 -6.01 15.15 2.69
N VAL A 308 -6.69 15.57 3.75
CA VAL A 308 -6.72 14.82 5.02
C VAL A 308 -7.53 13.54 4.85
N GLU A 309 -8.66 13.61 4.15
CA GLU A 309 -9.50 12.45 3.85
C GLU A 309 -8.78 11.44 2.93
N ALA A 310 -8.11 11.93 1.88
CA ALA A 310 -7.27 11.12 1.00
C ALA A 310 -6.17 10.41 1.79
N LEU A 311 -5.42 11.16 2.62
CA LEU A 311 -4.37 10.57 3.42
C LEU A 311 -4.92 9.53 4.39
N ALA A 312 -6.00 9.84 5.11
CA ALA A 312 -6.62 8.93 6.07
C ALA A 312 -7.17 7.63 5.45
N SER A 313 -7.47 7.61 4.14
CA SER A 313 -7.88 6.42 3.40
C SER A 313 -6.71 5.62 2.81
N GLY A 314 -5.47 6.12 2.92
CA GLY A 314 -4.27 5.48 2.39
C GLY A 314 -3.80 6.01 1.03
N VAL A 315 -4.36 7.12 0.52
CA VAL A 315 -3.85 7.81 -0.67
C VAL A 315 -2.69 8.71 -0.29
N THR A 316 -1.55 8.58 -0.97
CA THR A 316 -0.33 9.38 -0.71
C THR A 316 0.02 10.33 -1.84
N THR A 317 -0.65 10.23 -2.99
CA THR A 317 -0.43 11.06 -4.17
C THR A 317 -1.76 11.51 -4.78
N MET A 318 -1.86 12.81 -5.08
CA MET A 318 -3.02 13.43 -5.71
C MET A 318 -2.59 14.12 -7.01
N PHE A 319 -3.17 13.72 -8.14
CA PHE A 319 -2.97 14.36 -9.44
C PHE A 319 -4.31 14.86 -9.98
N GLY A 320 -4.34 16.09 -10.47
CA GLY A 320 -5.56 16.71 -11.00
C GLY A 320 -5.44 18.22 -11.07
N GLY A 321 -6.53 18.97 -11.02
CA GLY A 321 -6.48 20.42 -11.22
C GLY A 321 -7.55 21.17 -10.43
N GLY A 322 -7.30 22.46 -10.19
CA GLY A 322 -8.25 23.32 -9.50
C GLY A 322 -7.61 24.54 -8.85
N THR A 323 -8.44 25.49 -8.45
CA THR A 323 -8.03 26.74 -7.79
C THR A 323 -8.94 27.06 -6.59
N GLY A 324 -9.39 26.03 -5.86
CA GLY A 324 -10.42 26.17 -4.84
C GLY A 324 -11.84 26.04 -5.43
N PRO A 325 -12.90 26.47 -4.71
CA PRO A 325 -14.29 26.18 -5.06
C PRO A 325 -14.85 27.11 -6.15
N ALA A 326 -14.03 27.47 -7.14
CA ALA A 326 -14.47 28.19 -8.34
C ALA A 326 -15.34 27.26 -9.21
N THR A 327 -16.32 27.80 -9.93
CA THR A 327 -17.22 27.02 -10.80
C THR A 327 -16.45 26.13 -11.77
N GLY A 328 -15.40 26.66 -12.41
CA GLY A 328 -14.56 25.87 -13.31
C GLY A 328 -13.85 24.69 -12.63
N THR A 329 -13.46 24.81 -11.36
CA THR A 329 -12.82 23.71 -10.60
C THR A 329 -13.85 22.72 -10.07
N LYS A 330 -15.06 23.19 -9.71
CA LYS A 330 -16.17 22.30 -9.32
C LYS A 330 -16.60 21.38 -10.46
N ALA A 331 -16.36 21.79 -11.71
CA ALA A 331 -16.70 21.02 -12.91
C ALA A 331 -15.48 20.33 -13.54
N THR A 332 -14.28 20.90 -13.46
CA THR A 332 -13.13 20.41 -14.25
C THR A 332 -11.82 20.36 -13.46
N THR A 333 -11.03 19.32 -13.65
CA THR A 333 -9.65 19.19 -13.15
C THR A 333 -8.66 20.08 -13.89
N CYS A 334 -8.88 21.38 -13.85
CA CYS A 334 -8.05 22.37 -14.52
C CYS A 334 -7.52 23.40 -13.50
N THR A 335 -6.21 23.64 -13.52
CA THR A 335 -5.56 24.81 -12.89
C THR A 335 -5.17 25.80 -13.99
N PRO A 336 -6.05 26.75 -14.37
CA PRO A 336 -5.88 27.49 -15.62
C PRO A 336 -4.88 28.66 -15.46
N GLY A 337 -3.86 28.70 -16.32
CA GLY A 337 -2.93 29.83 -16.43
C GLY A 337 -1.78 29.82 -15.44
N ALA A 338 -0.64 30.40 -15.85
CA ALA A 338 0.63 30.32 -15.11
C ALA A 338 0.56 30.83 -13.67
N SER A 339 -0.19 31.92 -13.43
CA SER A 339 -0.34 32.50 -12.09
C SER A 339 -1.05 31.57 -11.12
N ASN A 340 -2.12 30.90 -11.57
CA ASN A 340 -2.85 29.94 -10.73
C ASN A 340 -2.03 28.68 -10.48
N VAL A 341 -1.28 28.21 -11.49
CA VAL A 341 -0.36 27.07 -11.33
C VAL A 341 0.65 27.35 -10.23
N ARG A 342 1.30 28.52 -10.26
CA ARG A 342 2.24 28.93 -9.20
C ARG A 342 1.58 28.95 -7.82
N LEU A 343 0.44 29.64 -7.68
CA LEU A 343 -0.24 29.78 -6.38
C LEU A 343 -0.65 28.41 -5.81
N MET A 344 -1.13 27.49 -6.65
CA MET A 344 -1.50 26.16 -6.22
C MET A 344 -0.29 25.32 -5.82
N LEU A 345 0.81 25.38 -6.56
CA LEU A 345 2.05 24.69 -6.17
C LEU A 345 2.57 25.20 -4.82
N GLU A 346 2.57 26.53 -4.59
CA GLU A 346 2.94 27.14 -3.31
C GLU A 346 1.99 26.71 -2.16
N ALA A 347 0.68 26.65 -2.42
CA ALA A 347 -0.30 26.22 -1.42
C ALA A 347 -0.16 24.73 -1.02
N LEU A 348 0.10 23.87 -2.01
CA LEU A 348 0.23 22.42 -1.82
C LEU A 348 1.58 22.02 -1.22
N ASP A 349 2.59 22.90 -1.21
CA ASP A 349 3.94 22.63 -0.71
C ASP A 349 3.97 22.30 0.80
N SER A 350 2.92 22.68 1.54
CA SER A 350 2.79 22.46 2.99
C SER A 350 1.94 21.26 3.39
N ILE A 351 1.50 20.43 2.44
CA ILE A 351 0.60 19.28 2.70
C ILE A 351 1.38 17.97 2.51
N PRO A 352 1.27 16.96 3.40
CA PRO A 352 2.10 15.74 3.36
C PRO A 352 1.61 14.70 2.33
N LEU A 353 1.59 15.10 1.07
CA LEU A 353 1.20 14.31 -0.09
C LEU A 353 2.10 14.68 -1.27
N ASN A 354 2.22 13.76 -2.22
CA ASN A 354 2.79 14.09 -3.52
C ASN A 354 1.70 14.72 -4.40
N PHE A 355 2.08 15.68 -5.24
CA PHE A 355 1.13 16.39 -6.10
C PHE A 355 1.59 16.47 -7.54
N GLY A 356 0.63 16.37 -8.47
CA GLY A 356 0.79 16.78 -9.86
C GLY A 356 -0.41 17.62 -10.29
N LEU A 357 -0.18 18.75 -10.98
CA LEU A 357 -1.25 19.62 -11.45
C LEU A 357 -1.54 19.41 -12.94
N SER A 358 -2.80 19.45 -13.34
CA SER A 358 -3.24 19.53 -14.73
C SER A 358 -3.68 20.94 -15.10
N GLY A 359 -3.17 21.45 -16.22
CA GLY A 359 -3.65 22.70 -16.83
C GLY A 359 -4.90 22.48 -17.67
N LYS A 360 -5.49 23.57 -18.17
CA LYS A 360 -6.60 23.50 -19.13
C LYS A 360 -6.05 23.22 -20.53
N GLY A 361 -6.55 22.17 -21.19
CA GLY A 361 -6.15 21.73 -22.53
C GLY A 361 -7.04 22.20 -23.68
N ASN A 362 -8.21 22.79 -23.39
CA ASN A 362 -9.20 23.18 -24.39
C ASN A 362 -8.85 24.49 -25.12
N THR A 363 -8.22 24.38 -26.29
CA THR A 363 -7.99 25.47 -27.26
C THR A 363 -7.62 24.84 -28.60
N SER A 364 -7.93 25.49 -29.73
CA SER A 364 -7.44 25.08 -31.05
C SER A 364 -6.06 25.64 -31.39
N SER A 365 -5.44 26.42 -30.49
CA SER A 365 -4.12 27.03 -30.65
C SER A 365 -3.12 26.39 -29.67
N PRO A 366 -2.18 25.55 -30.14
CA PRO A 366 -1.17 24.93 -29.28
C PRO A 366 -0.35 25.93 -28.44
N ASP A 367 -0.08 27.12 -28.99
CA ASP A 367 0.73 28.15 -28.34
C ASP A 367 0.10 28.66 -27.03
N ASP A 368 -1.23 28.61 -26.90
CA ASP A 368 -1.94 29.07 -25.70
C ASP A 368 -1.71 28.14 -24.48
N LEU A 369 -1.32 26.89 -24.72
CA LEU A 369 -1.13 25.88 -23.68
C LEU A 369 0.26 25.93 -23.03
N GLU A 370 1.26 26.41 -23.78
CA GLU A 370 2.68 26.42 -23.40
C GLU A 370 2.95 27.10 -22.07
N ALA A 371 2.30 28.24 -21.81
CA ALA A 371 2.53 29.03 -20.60
C ALA A 371 2.21 28.24 -19.32
N GLN A 372 1.19 27.38 -19.33
CA GLN A 372 0.81 26.56 -18.19
C GLN A 372 1.82 25.42 -17.98
N VAL A 373 2.27 24.80 -19.07
CA VAL A 373 3.28 23.73 -19.05
C VAL A 373 4.59 24.25 -18.48
N ILE A 374 5.08 25.40 -18.97
CA ILE A 374 6.28 26.07 -18.46
C ILE A 374 6.11 26.48 -17.00
N ALA A 375 4.90 26.89 -16.60
CA ALA A 375 4.62 27.28 -15.22
C ALA A 375 4.64 26.10 -14.22
N GLY A 376 4.52 24.86 -14.68
CA GLY A 376 4.72 23.67 -13.83
C GLY A 376 3.60 22.64 -13.82
N VAL A 377 2.59 22.69 -14.71
CA VAL A 377 1.62 21.58 -14.80
C VAL A 377 2.33 20.30 -15.29
N ALA A 378 1.95 19.16 -14.75
CA ALA A 378 2.43 17.83 -15.12
C ALA A 378 1.55 17.12 -16.17
N GLY A 379 0.42 17.72 -16.53
CA GLY A 379 -0.48 17.25 -17.57
C GLY A 379 -1.48 18.31 -17.99
N LEU A 380 -2.37 17.98 -18.92
CA LEU A 380 -3.48 18.83 -19.34
C LEU A 380 -4.79 18.04 -19.32
N LYS A 381 -5.90 18.75 -19.05
CA LYS A 381 -7.27 18.21 -19.09
C LYS A 381 -8.04 18.85 -20.24
N LEU A 382 -8.60 18.01 -21.10
CA LEU A 382 -9.68 18.34 -22.02
C LEU A 382 -11.00 18.04 -21.32
N HIS A 383 -11.91 19.02 -21.29
CA HIS A 383 -13.24 18.85 -20.69
C HIS A 383 -14.35 19.46 -21.54
N GLU A 384 -15.51 18.81 -21.61
CA GLU A 384 -16.64 19.23 -22.45
C GLU A 384 -17.18 20.61 -22.09
N ASP A 385 -17.27 20.94 -20.80
CA ASP A 385 -17.62 22.28 -20.28
C ASP A 385 -16.73 23.42 -20.83
N TRP A 386 -15.52 23.10 -21.31
CA TRP A 386 -14.63 24.05 -22.00
C TRP A 386 -14.53 23.80 -23.51
N GLY A 387 -15.27 22.83 -24.05
CA GLY A 387 -15.32 22.42 -25.44
C GLY A 387 -14.27 21.35 -25.80
N THR A 388 -14.61 20.07 -25.69
CA THR A 388 -13.75 18.94 -26.11
C THR A 388 -13.96 18.62 -27.60
N THR A 389 -13.67 19.59 -28.46
CA THR A 389 -13.83 19.44 -29.91
C THR A 389 -12.63 18.72 -30.54
N PRO A 390 -12.75 18.11 -31.73
CA PRO A 390 -11.63 17.49 -32.43
C PRO A 390 -10.41 18.40 -32.62
N ALA A 391 -10.64 19.70 -32.84
CA ALA A 391 -9.55 20.68 -32.97
C ALA A 391 -8.81 20.91 -31.64
N ALA A 392 -9.54 20.98 -30.52
CA ALA A 392 -8.94 21.10 -29.20
C ALA A 392 -8.19 19.83 -28.79
N ILE A 393 -8.75 18.66 -29.09
CA ILE A 393 -8.11 17.36 -28.90
C ILE A 393 -6.76 17.31 -29.62
N ASP A 394 -6.73 17.69 -30.91
CA ASP A 394 -5.52 17.63 -31.71
C ASP A 394 -4.42 18.60 -31.23
N ALA A 395 -4.80 19.83 -30.89
CA ALA A 395 -3.89 20.84 -30.38
C ALA A 395 -3.29 20.41 -29.03
N CYS A 396 -4.12 19.93 -28.11
CA CYS A 396 -3.71 19.50 -26.79
C CYS A 396 -2.77 18.27 -26.84
N LEU A 397 -3.10 17.27 -27.65
CA LEU A 397 -2.23 16.11 -27.85
C LEU A 397 -0.88 16.48 -28.48
N SER A 398 -0.86 17.45 -29.40
CA SER A 398 0.40 17.94 -29.99
C SER A 398 1.31 18.60 -28.94
N VAL A 399 0.75 19.33 -27.99
CA VAL A 399 1.49 19.89 -26.84
C VAL A 399 1.93 18.79 -25.88
N GLY A 400 1.08 17.79 -25.63
CA GLY A 400 1.44 16.59 -24.86
C GLY A 400 2.67 15.88 -25.42
N ASP A 401 2.68 15.63 -26.74
CA ASP A 401 3.79 14.99 -27.45
C ASP A 401 5.08 15.84 -27.39
N LYS A 402 4.96 17.16 -27.51
CA LYS A 402 6.10 18.10 -27.45
C LYS A 402 6.76 18.12 -26.07
N HIS A 403 5.98 18.05 -24.99
CA HIS A 403 6.47 18.26 -23.61
C HIS A 403 6.56 17.00 -22.76
N ASP A 404 6.20 15.85 -23.31
CA ASP A 404 6.19 14.57 -22.62
C ASP A 404 5.30 14.56 -21.36
N ILE A 405 4.10 15.15 -21.47
CA ILE A 405 3.10 15.22 -20.39
C ILE A 405 1.83 14.47 -20.75
N GLN A 406 1.14 13.92 -19.75
CA GLN A 406 -0.09 13.19 -20.01
C GLN A 406 -1.27 14.12 -20.34
N ILE A 407 -2.09 13.69 -21.31
CA ILE A 407 -3.35 14.34 -21.66
C ILE A 407 -4.49 13.49 -21.12
N THR A 408 -5.37 14.15 -20.36
CA THR A 408 -6.55 13.56 -19.76
C THR A 408 -7.79 14.13 -20.44
N ILE A 409 -8.83 13.33 -20.61
CA ILE A 409 -10.00 13.75 -21.38
C ILE A 409 -11.31 13.32 -20.72
N HIS A 410 -12.22 14.28 -20.70
CA HIS A 410 -13.66 14.10 -20.59
C HIS A 410 -14.24 14.52 -21.95
N THR A 411 -14.82 13.57 -22.68
CA THR A 411 -15.23 13.73 -24.10
C THR A 411 -16.57 14.44 -24.25
N ASP A 412 -16.98 14.72 -25.48
CA ASP A 412 -18.19 15.50 -25.80
C ASP A 412 -19.46 14.64 -25.63
N THR A 413 -20.08 14.69 -24.44
CA THR A 413 -21.30 13.92 -24.12
C THR A 413 -22.42 14.20 -25.09
N LEU A 414 -22.55 15.47 -25.51
CA LEU A 414 -23.60 15.96 -26.39
C LEU A 414 -23.45 15.49 -27.84
N ASN A 415 -22.28 14.95 -28.18
CA ASN A 415 -21.90 14.64 -29.55
C ASN A 415 -21.99 15.88 -30.48
N GLU A 416 -21.76 17.08 -29.93
CA GLU A 416 -21.95 18.34 -30.65
C GLU A 416 -21.03 18.45 -31.86
N SER A 417 -19.76 18.09 -31.67
CA SER A 417 -18.74 18.12 -32.73
C SER A 417 -18.58 16.79 -33.47
N GLY A 418 -19.26 15.73 -33.03
CA GLY A 418 -19.20 14.38 -33.57
C GLY A 418 -19.41 13.30 -32.50
N PHE A 419 -19.55 12.05 -32.94
CA PHE A 419 -19.64 10.88 -32.06
C PHE A 419 -18.25 10.43 -31.58
N VAL A 420 -18.22 9.34 -30.80
CA VAL A 420 -16.98 8.79 -30.25
C VAL A 420 -15.93 8.50 -31.31
N GLU A 421 -16.31 8.08 -32.52
CA GLU A 421 -15.38 7.82 -33.61
C GLU A 421 -14.64 9.07 -34.08
N GLN A 422 -15.29 10.24 -34.06
CA GLN A 422 -14.63 11.50 -34.42
C GLN A 422 -13.57 11.88 -33.38
N SER A 423 -13.85 11.68 -32.09
CA SER A 423 -12.86 11.87 -31.02
C SER A 423 -11.71 10.87 -31.14
N LEU A 424 -11.99 9.59 -31.39
CA LEU A 424 -10.98 8.55 -31.62
C LEU A 424 -10.08 8.89 -32.82
N ASN A 425 -10.68 9.35 -33.93
CA ASN A 425 -9.93 9.81 -35.09
C ASN A 425 -9.06 11.04 -34.76
N ALA A 426 -9.55 11.96 -33.93
CA ALA A 426 -8.79 13.12 -33.46
C ALA A 426 -7.60 12.73 -32.56
N PHE A 427 -7.67 11.59 -31.87
CA PHE A 427 -6.53 11.08 -31.11
C PHE A 427 -5.35 10.74 -32.03
N LYS A 428 -5.60 10.32 -33.27
CA LYS A 428 -4.58 9.95 -34.27
C LYS A 428 -3.58 8.89 -33.72
N GLY A 429 -4.08 7.95 -32.91
CA GLY A 429 -3.27 6.91 -32.28
C GLY A 429 -2.31 7.40 -31.19
N ARG A 430 -2.37 8.67 -30.77
CA ARG A 430 -1.54 9.23 -29.69
C ARG A 430 -2.09 8.83 -28.32
N THR A 431 -1.20 8.66 -27.35
CA THR A 431 -1.55 8.29 -25.99
C THR A 431 -2.50 9.30 -25.35
N ILE A 432 -3.58 8.82 -24.74
CA ILE A 432 -4.52 9.65 -23.99
C ILE A 432 -5.13 8.87 -22.83
N HIS A 433 -5.37 9.55 -21.71
CA HIS A 433 -6.05 8.98 -20.55
C HIS A 433 -7.51 9.42 -20.55
N THR A 434 -8.43 8.49 -20.81
CA THR A 434 -9.88 8.76 -20.71
C THR A 434 -10.32 8.61 -19.26
N TYR A 435 -10.86 9.68 -18.69
CA TYR A 435 -11.51 9.64 -17.39
C TYR A 435 -12.90 9.02 -17.48
N HIS A 436 -13.41 8.49 -16.35
CA HIS A 436 -14.77 7.93 -16.18
C HIS A 436 -15.30 7.32 -17.48
N SER A 437 -14.57 6.30 -17.95
CA SER A 437 -14.73 5.74 -19.30
C SER A 437 -16.07 5.03 -19.48
N GLU A 438 -16.80 4.75 -18.40
CA GLU A 438 -18.19 4.28 -18.45
C GLU A 438 -19.16 5.34 -18.93
N GLY A 439 -18.82 6.61 -18.73
CA GLY A 439 -19.55 7.78 -19.20
C GLY A 439 -20.62 8.34 -18.27
N ALA A 440 -20.85 7.80 -17.07
CA ALA A 440 -21.76 8.44 -16.09
C ALA A 440 -21.13 9.73 -15.57
N GLY A 441 -19.81 9.68 -15.26
CA GLY A 441 -19.00 10.87 -14.98
C GLY A 441 -18.80 11.79 -16.19
N GLY A 442 -19.12 11.31 -17.41
CA GLY A 442 -19.27 12.09 -18.64
C GLY A 442 -18.44 11.63 -19.84
N GLY A 443 -18.91 12.00 -21.03
CA GLY A 443 -18.38 11.56 -22.31
C GLY A 443 -19.46 11.08 -23.27
N HIS A 444 -19.09 10.92 -24.55
CA HIS A 444 -20.00 10.56 -25.66
C HIS A 444 -21.12 9.60 -25.27
N ALA A 445 -22.37 10.08 -25.31
CA ALA A 445 -23.53 9.27 -24.98
C ALA A 445 -24.03 8.50 -26.23
N PRO A 446 -24.33 7.20 -26.12
CA PRO A 446 -24.15 6.32 -24.95
C PRO A 446 -22.82 5.53 -24.94
N ASP A 447 -21.99 5.66 -25.97
CA ASP A 447 -21.00 4.64 -26.36
C ASP A 447 -19.53 4.99 -26.08
N ILE A 448 -19.24 5.94 -25.19
CA ILE A 448 -17.87 6.28 -24.79
C ILE A 448 -17.06 5.07 -24.29
N LEU A 449 -17.69 4.04 -23.72
CA LEU A 449 -17.04 2.79 -23.30
C LEU A 449 -16.21 2.10 -24.40
N ARG A 450 -16.49 2.40 -25.68
CA ARG A 450 -15.71 1.88 -26.80
C ARG A 450 -14.23 2.18 -26.71
N VAL A 451 -13.84 3.27 -26.03
CA VAL A 451 -12.44 3.62 -25.80
C VAL A 451 -11.66 2.56 -25.02
N CYS A 452 -12.33 1.66 -24.30
CA CYS A 452 -11.67 0.57 -23.55
C CYS A 452 -10.99 -0.46 -24.48
N GLY A 453 -11.41 -0.54 -25.75
CA GLY A 453 -10.83 -1.40 -26.79
C GLY A 453 -9.66 -0.77 -27.55
N GLU A 454 -9.31 0.48 -27.26
CA GLU A 454 -8.33 1.24 -28.05
C GLU A 454 -6.91 1.15 -27.46
N LEU A 455 -5.94 0.80 -28.30
CA LEU A 455 -4.55 0.56 -27.86
C LEU A 455 -3.91 1.79 -27.20
N ASN A 456 -4.10 2.97 -27.79
CA ASN A 456 -3.50 4.22 -27.32
C ASN A 456 -4.28 4.88 -26.16
N VAL A 457 -5.38 4.28 -25.72
CA VAL A 457 -6.18 4.79 -24.61
C VAL A 457 -5.77 4.11 -23.31
N ILE A 458 -5.63 4.91 -22.26
CA ILE A 458 -5.53 4.45 -20.88
C ILE A 458 -6.87 4.75 -20.21
N PRO A 459 -7.78 3.79 -20.09
CA PRO A 459 -9.10 4.02 -19.52
C PRO A 459 -9.06 3.96 -17.98
N SER A 460 -9.69 4.95 -17.35
CA SER A 460 -10.02 4.93 -15.92
C SER A 460 -11.51 5.05 -15.65
N SER A 461 -11.87 4.68 -14.43
CA SER A 461 -13.18 4.92 -13.84
C SER A 461 -13.09 5.87 -12.65
N THR A 462 -14.21 6.52 -12.35
CA THR A 462 -14.41 7.26 -11.10
C THR A 462 -15.22 6.42 -10.14
N ASN A 463 -15.17 6.73 -8.85
CA ASN A 463 -15.55 5.76 -7.84
C ASN A 463 -17.04 5.69 -7.44
N PRO A 464 -17.95 6.64 -7.75
CA PRO A 464 -19.34 6.49 -7.31
C PRO A 464 -20.12 5.38 -8.01
N THR A 465 -19.80 5.05 -9.26
CA THR A 465 -20.43 3.93 -9.98
C THR A 465 -19.95 2.57 -9.46
N ARG A 466 -18.97 2.53 -8.55
CA ARG A 466 -18.20 1.33 -8.21
C ARG A 466 -18.65 0.70 -6.89
N PRO A 467 -18.97 -0.60 -6.88
CA PRO A 467 -19.55 -1.33 -8.00
C PRO A 467 -21.00 -0.88 -8.28
N TYR A 468 -21.62 -1.46 -9.31
CA TYR A 468 -23.05 -1.29 -9.55
C TYR A 468 -23.88 -1.86 -8.40
N THR A 469 -24.63 -0.99 -7.70
CA THR A 469 -25.51 -1.31 -6.57
C THR A 469 -26.94 -0.83 -6.82
N VAL A 470 -27.87 -1.27 -5.97
CA VAL A 470 -29.30 -0.95 -6.10
C VAL A 470 -29.60 0.55 -6.02
N ASN A 471 -28.75 1.35 -5.38
CA ASN A 471 -28.94 2.80 -5.24
C ASN A 471 -28.11 3.61 -6.25
N THR A 472 -27.27 2.96 -7.07
CA THR A 472 -26.30 3.65 -7.93
C THR A 472 -27.02 4.59 -8.92
N ILE A 473 -28.06 4.12 -9.61
CA ILE A 473 -28.75 4.91 -10.64
C ILE A 473 -29.44 6.14 -10.02
N ASP A 474 -30.23 5.94 -8.98
CA ASP A 474 -30.98 7.01 -8.32
C ASP A 474 -30.05 8.09 -7.75
N GLU A 475 -28.92 7.70 -7.15
CA GLU A 475 -27.93 8.64 -6.63
C GLU A 475 -27.27 9.46 -7.75
N HIS A 476 -26.91 8.82 -8.86
CA HIS A 476 -26.15 9.48 -9.93
C HIS A 476 -26.99 10.47 -10.71
N LEU A 477 -28.29 10.21 -10.88
CA LEU A 477 -29.18 11.15 -11.56
C LEU A 477 -29.20 12.49 -10.83
N ASP A 478 -29.40 12.50 -9.51
CA ASP A 478 -29.41 13.74 -8.72
C ASP A 478 -28.03 14.40 -8.67
N MET A 479 -26.97 13.60 -8.50
CA MET A 479 -25.59 14.09 -8.47
C MET A 479 -25.21 14.80 -9.76
N LEU A 480 -25.54 14.21 -10.92
CA LEU A 480 -25.28 14.78 -12.23
C LEU A 480 -25.99 16.13 -12.40
N MET A 481 -27.26 16.20 -12.00
CA MET A 481 -28.03 17.44 -12.08
C MET A 481 -27.40 18.57 -11.27
N VAL A 482 -26.87 18.27 -10.08
CA VAL A 482 -26.18 19.25 -9.24
C VAL A 482 -24.84 19.67 -9.84
N CYS A 483 -24.01 18.72 -10.27
CA CYS A 483 -22.66 19.00 -10.76
C CYS A 483 -22.66 19.83 -12.05
N HIS A 484 -23.60 19.58 -12.96
CA HIS A 484 -23.71 20.31 -14.24
C HIS A 484 -24.71 21.47 -14.21
N HIS A 485 -25.24 21.83 -13.03
CA HIS A 485 -26.19 22.94 -12.86
C HIS A 485 -27.45 22.82 -13.74
N LEU A 486 -27.95 21.59 -13.88
CA LEU A 486 -29.13 21.26 -14.67
C LEU A 486 -30.43 21.54 -13.89
N SER A 487 -31.53 21.74 -14.61
CA SER A 487 -32.84 22.04 -14.06
C SER A 487 -33.82 20.91 -14.28
N ARG A 488 -34.43 20.41 -13.19
CA ARG A 488 -35.56 19.46 -13.23
C ARG A 488 -36.81 20.02 -13.95
N ASN A 489 -36.83 21.31 -14.25
CA ASN A 489 -37.93 21.95 -14.96
C ASN A 489 -37.68 22.08 -16.47
N VAL A 490 -36.51 21.64 -16.97
CA VAL A 490 -36.14 21.70 -18.38
C VAL A 490 -36.13 20.26 -18.93
N PRO A 491 -37.03 19.90 -19.87
CA PRO A 491 -37.11 18.54 -20.42
C PRO A 491 -35.82 18.07 -21.10
N GLU A 492 -35.09 18.98 -21.74
CA GLU A 492 -33.81 18.71 -22.39
C GLU A 492 -32.73 18.34 -21.35
N ASP A 493 -32.72 18.97 -20.18
CA ASP A 493 -31.79 18.68 -19.08
C ASP A 493 -32.05 17.30 -18.49
N ILE A 494 -33.32 16.91 -18.34
CA ILE A 494 -33.69 15.55 -17.90
C ILE A 494 -33.28 14.53 -18.94
N SER A 495 -33.57 14.78 -20.21
CA SER A 495 -33.21 13.87 -21.31
C SER A 495 -31.68 13.70 -21.42
N PHE A 496 -30.93 14.78 -21.22
CA PHE A 496 -29.47 14.73 -21.13
C PHE A 496 -29.02 13.84 -19.96
N ALA A 497 -29.59 14.06 -18.77
CA ALA A 497 -29.24 13.28 -17.58
C ALA A 497 -29.56 11.77 -17.74
N ASP A 498 -30.74 11.44 -18.27
CA ASP A 498 -31.18 10.07 -18.53
C ASP A 498 -30.31 9.38 -19.59
N SER A 499 -29.85 10.11 -20.61
CA SER A 499 -28.94 9.54 -21.62
C SER A 499 -27.53 9.27 -21.08
N ARG A 500 -27.16 9.89 -19.95
CA ARG A 500 -25.83 9.78 -19.32
C ARG A 500 -25.77 8.71 -18.24
N ILE A 501 -26.81 8.56 -17.43
CA ILE A 501 -26.86 7.58 -16.33
C ILE A 501 -27.53 6.29 -16.80
N ARG A 502 -26.72 5.28 -17.17
CA ARG A 502 -27.21 4.04 -17.80
C ARG A 502 -26.81 2.83 -16.96
N ALA A 503 -27.80 2.00 -16.61
CA ALA A 503 -27.56 0.79 -15.83
C ALA A 503 -26.68 -0.21 -16.58
N GLU A 504 -26.88 -0.32 -17.89
CA GLU A 504 -26.19 -1.24 -18.78
C GLU A 504 -24.69 -0.95 -18.84
N THR A 505 -24.30 0.32 -19.02
CA THR A 505 -22.88 0.69 -19.09
C THR A 505 -22.20 0.66 -17.72
N ILE A 506 -22.90 0.95 -16.63
CA ILE A 506 -22.39 0.82 -15.25
C ILE A 506 -22.20 -0.66 -14.87
N ALA A 507 -23.11 -1.54 -15.30
CA ALA A 507 -22.97 -2.98 -15.14
C ALA A 507 -21.81 -3.54 -15.97
N ALA A 508 -21.66 -3.08 -17.21
CA ALA A 508 -20.54 -3.45 -18.07
C ALA A 508 -19.19 -3.00 -17.49
N GLU A 509 -19.15 -1.80 -16.88
CA GLU A 509 -17.96 -1.25 -16.23
C GLU A 509 -17.40 -2.18 -15.14
N ASP A 510 -18.27 -2.80 -14.31
CA ASP A 510 -17.84 -3.80 -13.31
C ASP A 510 -17.07 -4.96 -13.96
N ILE A 511 -17.62 -5.47 -15.06
CA ILE A 511 -17.03 -6.60 -15.79
C ILE A 511 -15.74 -6.19 -16.49
N LEU A 512 -15.69 -5.00 -17.10
CA LEU A 512 -14.50 -4.48 -17.77
C LEU A 512 -13.34 -4.24 -16.78
N HIS A 513 -13.65 -3.84 -15.54
CA HIS A 513 -12.64 -3.81 -14.48
C HIS A 513 -12.10 -5.21 -14.18
N ASP A 514 -12.98 -6.20 -14.04
CA ASP A 514 -12.60 -7.56 -13.70
C ASP A 514 -11.86 -8.27 -14.83
N LEU A 515 -12.14 -7.92 -16.09
CA LEU A 515 -11.42 -8.39 -17.28
C LEU A 515 -10.03 -7.73 -17.42
N GLY A 516 -9.81 -6.56 -16.81
CA GLY A 516 -8.60 -5.76 -17.03
C GLY A 516 -8.69 -4.85 -18.26
N ALA A 517 -9.90 -4.59 -18.77
CA ALA A 517 -10.14 -3.64 -19.86
C ALA A 517 -10.22 -2.18 -19.36
N ILE A 518 -10.49 -1.95 -18.07
CA ILE A 518 -10.30 -0.63 -17.43
C ILE A 518 -9.09 -0.71 -16.50
N SER A 519 -8.17 0.24 -16.60
CA SER A 519 -6.83 0.13 -16.02
C SER A 519 -6.62 0.88 -14.72
N ILE A 520 -7.45 1.88 -14.44
CA ILE A 520 -7.29 2.79 -13.30
C ILE A 520 -8.65 3.02 -12.61
N ILE A 521 -8.63 3.15 -11.28
CA ILE A 521 -9.75 3.67 -10.48
C ILE A 521 -9.28 4.94 -9.79
N SER A 522 -10.09 5.98 -9.88
CA SER A 522 -9.83 7.33 -9.35
C SER A 522 -11.06 7.86 -8.62
N SER A 523 -10.97 9.01 -7.93
CA SER A 523 -12.14 9.53 -7.20
C SER A 523 -13.10 10.30 -8.10
N ASP A 524 -12.66 11.42 -8.69
CA ASP A 524 -13.49 12.57 -9.07
C ASP A 524 -13.92 13.46 -7.88
N SER A 525 -13.01 13.61 -6.92
CA SER A 525 -13.22 14.23 -5.60
C SER A 525 -14.15 15.47 -5.61
N GLN A 526 -15.31 15.35 -4.95
CA GLN A 526 -16.33 16.41 -4.81
C GLN A 526 -16.94 16.93 -6.13
N ALA A 527 -16.68 16.28 -7.27
CA ALA A 527 -17.16 16.64 -8.59
C ALA A 527 -17.72 15.41 -9.32
N MET A 528 -18.60 14.66 -8.64
CA MET A 528 -19.03 13.30 -8.99
C MET A 528 -18.10 12.18 -8.50
N GLY A 529 -17.51 12.36 -7.31
CA GLY A 529 -16.55 11.41 -6.74
C GLY A 529 -16.21 11.62 -5.27
N ARG A 530 -15.66 10.58 -4.64
CA ARG A 530 -15.38 10.56 -3.19
C ARG A 530 -13.90 10.28 -2.91
N VAL A 531 -13.15 11.28 -2.46
CA VAL A 531 -11.69 11.17 -2.29
C VAL A 531 -11.25 10.06 -1.31
N GLY A 532 -12.05 9.78 -0.28
CA GLY A 532 -11.77 8.78 0.75
C GLY A 532 -12.05 7.33 0.33
N GLU A 533 -12.59 7.10 -0.86
CA GLU A 533 -13.16 5.80 -1.24
C GLU A 533 -12.47 5.13 -2.44
N VAL A 534 -11.38 5.68 -2.98
CA VAL A 534 -10.65 5.06 -4.11
C VAL A 534 -10.23 3.61 -3.78
N VAL A 535 -9.67 3.41 -2.60
CA VAL A 535 -9.20 2.09 -2.14
C VAL A 535 -10.38 1.16 -1.87
N SER A 536 -11.36 1.58 -1.07
CA SER A 536 -12.50 0.73 -0.68
C SER A 536 -13.33 0.31 -1.89
N ARG A 537 -13.60 1.23 -2.82
CA ARG A 537 -14.40 0.99 -4.03
C ARG A 537 -13.73 0.03 -5.01
N THR A 538 -12.40 0.07 -5.08
CA THR A 538 -11.60 -0.93 -5.80
C THR A 538 -11.88 -2.34 -5.25
N TRP A 539 -11.78 -2.52 -3.93
CA TRP A 539 -11.94 -3.83 -3.30
C TRP A 539 -13.38 -4.32 -3.25
N GLN A 540 -14.35 -3.41 -3.11
CA GLN A 540 -15.78 -3.71 -3.24
C GLN A 540 -16.12 -4.24 -4.65
N THR A 541 -15.52 -3.66 -5.68
CA THR A 541 -15.72 -4.10 -7.07
C THR A 541 -15.14 -5.50 -7.28
N ALA A 542 -13.89 -5.74 -6.82
CA ALA A 542 -13.28 -7.08 -6.86
C ALA A 542 -14.11 -8.13 -6.11
N ALA A 543 -14.65 -7.77 -4.94
CA ALA A 543 -15.49 -8.64 -4.11
C ALA A 543 -16.80 -9.00 -4.81
N LYS A 544 -17.51 -8.01 -5.35
CA LYS A 544 -18.75 -8.24 -6.12
C LYS A 544 -18.49 -9.14 -7.32
N MET A 545 -17.43 -8.88 -8.08
CA MET A 545 -17.11 -9.65 -9.27
C MET A 545 -16.74 -11.09 -8.92
N LYS A 546 -16.02 -11.32 -7.82
CA LYS A 546 -15.84 -12.68 -7.30
C LYS A 546 -17.17 -13.35 -6.95
N GLN A 547 -18.06 -12.65 -6.27
CA GLN A 547 -19.34 -13.21 -5.84
C GLN A 547 -20.23 -13.62 -7.02
N GLN A 548 -20.29 -12.80 -8.07
CA GLN A 548 -21.19 -13.04 -9.21
C GLN A 548 -20.55 -13.89 -10.31
N ARG A 549 -19.23 -13.79 -10.52
CA ARG A 549 -18.52 -14.45 -11.64
C ARG A 549 -17.58 -15.57 -11.21
N GLY A 550 -17.38 -15.76 -9.91
CA GLY A 550 -16.44 -16.74 -9.37
C GLY A 550 -14.98 -16.32 -9.50
N SER A 551 -14.07 -17.31 -9.48
CA SER A 551 -12.64 -17.09 -9.69
C SER A 551 -12.35 -16.62 -11.12
N LEU A 552 -11.33 -15.78 -11.27
CA LEU A 552 -10.77 -15.48 -12.60
C LEU A 552 -10.17 -16.75 -13.22
N GLU A 553 -10.00 -16.76 -14.55
CA GLU A 553 -9.36 -17.87 -15.27
C GLU A 553 -7.96 -18.15 -14.70
N GLU A 554 -7.20 -17.08 -14.46
CA GLU A 554 -5.83 -17.14 -13.91
C GLU A 554 -5.78 -17.64 -12.46
N ASP A 555 -6.91 -17.59 -11.74
CA ASP A 555 -7.07 -18.09 -10.37
C ASP A 555 -7.85 -19.43 -10.33
N THR A 556 -8.28 -19.96 -11.46
CA THR A 556 -9.08 -21.19 -11.52
C THR A 556 -8.27 -22.40 -11.05
N GLY A 557 -8.89 -23.23 -10.21
CA GLY A 557 -8.24 -24.39 -9.59
C GLY A 557 -7.30 -24.03 -8.43
N LYS A 558 -7.13 -22.75 -8.12
CA LYS A 558 -6.39 -22.28 -6.94
C LYS A 558 -7.35 -22.06 -5.77
N SER A 559 -6.76 -21.96 -4.58
CA SER A 559 -7.49 -21.76 -3.33
C SER A 559 -7.39 -20.31 -2.81
N ASN A 560 -7.07 -19.38 -3.72
CA ASN A 560 -6.79 -17.97 -3.51
C ASN A 560 -7.25 -17.14 -4.73
N ASP A 561 -7.20 -15.82 -4.59
CA ASP A 561 -7.58 -14.81 -5.58
C ASP A 561 -6.39 -13.89 -5.94
N ASN A 562 -5.16 -14.41 -5.87
CA ASN A 562 -3.94 -13.59 -5.99
C ASN A 562 -3.88 -12.81 -7.29
N PHE A 563 -4.31 -13.40 -8.42
CA PHE A 563 -4.28 -12.70 -9.69
C PHE A 563 -5.31 -11.56 -9.70
N ARG A 564 -6.55 -11.79 -9.23
CA ARG A 564 -7.53 -10.72 -9.04
C ARG A 564 -6.99 -9.62 -8.12
N ILE A 565 -6.39 -9.99 -6.99
CA ILE A 565 -5.82 -9.02 -6.04
C ILE A 565 -4.76 -8.14 -6.72
N LYS A 566 -3.82 -8.74 -7.48
CA LYS A 566 -2.80 -8.00 -8.23
C LYS A 566 -3.39 -7.13 -9.35
N ARG A 567 -4.43 -7.61 -10.04
CA ARG A 567 -5.18 -6.82 -11.03
C ARG A 567 -5.77 -5.56 -10.42
N TYR A 568 -6.43 -5.67 -9.27
CA TYR A 568 -7.13 -4.56 -8.66
C TYR A 568 -6.23 -3.58 -7.90
N ILE A 569 -5.21 -4.05 -7.16
CA ILE A 569 -4.28 -3.14 -6.50
C ILE A 569 -3.54 -2.25 -7.51
N SER A 570 -3.22 -2.81 -8.69
CA SER A 570 -2.56 -2.07 -9.77
C SER A 570 -3.37 -0.86 -10.24
N LYS A 571 -4.71 -0.88 -10.10
CA LYS A 571 -5.62 0.17 -10.58
C LYS A 571 -5.49 1.49 -9.81
N TYR A 572 -5.02 1.45 -8.56
CA TYR A 572 -4.84 2.66 -7.75
C TYR A 572 -3.40 2.86 -7.25
N THR A 573 -2.45 1.99 -7.65
CA THR A 573 -1.03 2.13 -7.31
C THR A 573 -0.19 2.35 -8.57
N ILE A 574 0.23 1.29 -9.26
CA ILE A 574 1.22 1.40 -10.32
C ILE A 574 0.66 1.94 -11.63
N ASN A 575 -0.57 1.60 -12.01
CA ASN A 575 -1.13 2.05 -13.30
C ASN A 575 -1.32 3.57 -13.36
N PRO A 576 -1.87 4.23 -12.31
CA PRO A 576 -1.88 5.69 -12.27
C PRO A 576 -0.47 6.31 -12.34
N ALA A 577 0.52 5.68 -11.69
CA ALA A 577 1.91 6.14 -11.76
C ALA A 577 2.51 6.02 -13.17
N ILE A 578 2.28 4.91 -13.87
CA ILE A 578 2.76 4.68 -15.25
C ILE A 578 2.08 5.68 -16.19
N ALA A 579 0.75 5.82 -16.10
CA ALA A 579 -0.03 6.66 -17.00
C ALA A 579 0.37 8.15 -16.94
N HIS A 580 0.87 8.61 -15.78
CA HIS A 580 1.25 10.01 -15.56
C HIS A 580 2.76 10.22 -15.41
N GLY A 581 3.59 9.22 -15.76
CA GLY A 581 5.04 9.38 -15.78
C GLY A 581 5.69 9.57 -14.40
N MET A 582 5.13 8.92 -13.38
CA MET A 582 5.56 8.99 -11.97
C MET A 582 6.13 7.64 -11.46
N SER A 583 6.06 6.57 -12.26
CA SER A 583 6.32 5.19 -11.81
C SER A 583 7.76 4.89 -11.39
N GLU A 584 8.73 5.72 -11.76
CA GLU A 584 10.10 5.60 -11.26
C GLU A 584 10.21 5.95 -9.76
N TRP A 585 9.31 6.79 -9.26
CA TRP A 585 9.37 7.33 -7.91
C TRP A 585 8.38 6.68 -6.94
N ILE A 586 7.21 6.29 -7.42
CA ILE A 586 6.08 5.84 -6.59
C ILE A 586 5.27 4.73 -7.29
N GLY A 587 4.22 4.25 -6.61
CA GLY A 587 3.22 3.34 -7.17
C GLY A 587 3.45 1.85 -6.92
N SER A 588 4.54 1.47 -6.24
CA SER A 588 4.78 0.08 -5.83
C SER A 588 5.77 -0.02 -4.67
N VAL A 589 5.79 -1.18 -4.01
CA VAL A 589 6.74 -1.52 -2.93
C VAL A 589 8.01 -2.13 -3.54
N GLU A 590 8.83 -1.27 -4.16
CA GLU A 590 10.05 -1.68 -4.87
C GLU A 590 11.25 -0.82 -4.44
N ALA A 591 12.45 -1.42 -4.45
CA ALA A 591 13.67 -0.69 -4.14
C ALA A 591 13.93 0.44 -5.16
N GLY A 592 14.41 1.58 -4.67
CA GLY A 592 14.62 2.82 -5.44
C GLY A 592 13.44 3.80 -5.39
N LYS A 593 12.26 3.36 -4.95
CA LYS A 593 11.07 4.22 -4.85
C LYS A 593 10.95 4.91 -3.51
N LEU A 594 10.22 6.01 -3.46
CA LEU A 594 9.88 6.72 -2.23
C LEU A 594 9.14 5.78 -1.28
N ALA A 595 9.50 5.79 0.00
CA ALA A 595 8.88 4.97 1.03
C ALA A 595 7.51 5.51 1.46
N ASP A 596 6.59 5.54 0.49
CA ASP A 596 5.18 5.85 0.66
C ASP A 596 4.40 4.53 0.85
N LEU A 597 4.23 4.16 2.12
CA LEU A 597 3.76 2.84 2.52
C LEU A 597 2.55 2.96 3.44
N VAL A 598 1.58 2.07 3.25
CA VAL A 598 0.34 2.03 4.05
C VAL A 598 0.22 0.67 4.71
N PHE A 599 -0.07 0.70 6.00
CA PHE A 599 -0.17 -0.48 6.85
C PHE A 599 -1.63 -0.76 7.17
N TRP A 600 -2.00 -2.02 7.09
CA TRP A 600 -3.36 -2.47 7.28
C TRP A 600 -3.39 -3.63 8.25
N LYS A 601 -4.27 -3.57 9.24
CA LYS A 601 -4.72 -4.79 9.90
C LYS A 601 -5.52 -5.59 8.87
N PRO A 602 -5.29 -6.91 8.71
CA PRO A 602 -6.03 -7.72 7.73
C PRO A 602 -7.56 -7.57 7.83
N ALA A 603 -8.09 -7.42 9.03
CA ALA A 603 -9.53 -7.24 9.27
C ALA A 603 -10.11 -5.90 8.76
N TYR A 604 -9.26 -4.88 8.60
CA TYR A 604 -9.62 -3.52 8.15
C TYR A 604 -9.05 -3.18 6.77
N PHE A 605 -8.42 -4.15 6.10
CA PHE A 605 -7.80 -3.97 4.80
C PHE A 605 -8.79 -3.38 3.79
N GLY A 606 -8.39 -2.29 3.14
CA GLY A 606 -9.20 -1.58 2.16
C GLY A 606 -10.23 -0.61 2.73
N ALA A 607 -10.49 -0.62 4.04
CA ALA A 607 -11.43 0.30 4.70
C ALA A 607 -10.71 1.40 5.51
N LYS A 608 -9.85 1.01 6.47
CA LYS A 608 -9.19 1.95 7.39
C LYS A 608 -7.74 1.51 7.67
N PRO A 609 -6.73 2.25 7.18
CA PRO A 609 -5.33 1.92 7.44
C PRO A 609 -4.95 2.21 8.90
N GLU A 610 -3.96 1.48 9.41
CA GLU A 610 -3.39 1.63 10.75
C GLU A 610 -2.35 2.76 10.79
N LEU A 611 -1.49 2.83 9.76
CA LEU A 611 -0.31 3.69 9.70
C LEU A 611 -0.01 4.05 8.24
N ILE A 612 0.39 5.29 7.98
CA ILE A 612 0.78 5.76 6.65
C ILE A 612 2.12 6.51 6.75
N LEU A 613 3.08 6.10 5.92
CA LEU A 613 4.38 6.74 5.76
C LEU A 613 4.40 7.62 4.50
N LYS A 614 5.08 8.77 4.59
CA LYS A 614 5.52 9.56 3.44
C LYS A 614 7.02 9.70 3.47
N GLY A 615 7.68 9.15 2.44
CA GLY A 615 9.14 9.04 2.38
C GLY A 615 9.74 8.53 3.69
N GLY A 616 9.20 7.43 4.22
CA GLY A 616 9.72 6.78 5.41
C GLY A 616 9.34 7.43 6.75
N PHE A 617 8.66 8.57 6.76
CA PHE A 617 8.24 9.23 7.99
C PHE A 617 6.72 9.14 8.21
N ILE A 618 6.30 8.87 9.44
CA ILE A 618 4.89 8.64 9.78
C ILE A 618 4.09 9.94 9.60
N ALA A 619 3.18 9.97 8.63
CA ALA A 619 2.35 11.13 8.32
C ALA A 619 0.94 11.03 8.95
N CYS A 620 0.38 9.82 9.05
CA CYS A 620 -0.94 9.59 9.64
C CYS A 620 -0.98 8.21 10.33
N ALA A 621 -1.72 8.09 11.43
CA ALA A 621 -1.88 6.82 12.16
C ALA A 621 -3.22 6.76 12.91
N GLN A 622 -3.73 5.56 13.14
CA GLN A 622 -4.80 5.30 14.11
C GLN A 622 -4.25 5.50 15.52
N MET A 623 -4.73 6.55 16.21
CA MET A 623 -4.17 6.97 17.48
C MET A 623 -5.26 7.35 18.48
N GLY A 624 -5.12 6.82 19.69
CA GLY A 624 -6.01 7.01 20.82
C GLY A 624 -5.96 8.41 21.43
N ASP A 625 -6.38 8.50 22.70
CA ASP A 625 -6.26 9.71 23.50
C ASP A 625 -4.78 10.11 23.70
N PRO A 626 -4.34 11.29 23.24
CA PRO A 626 -2.97 11.77 23.44
C PRO A 626 -2.55 11.93 24.91
N ASN A 627 -3.50 12.01 25.85
CA ASN A 627 -3.21 12.10 27.28
C ASN A 627 -3.19 10.75 28.01
N ALA A 628 -3.47 9.65 27.30
CA ALA A 628 -3.45 8.31 27.90
C ALA A 628 -2.03 7.81 28.18
N SER A 629 -1.90 6.82 29.07
CA SER A 629 -0.61 6.22 29.43
C SER A 629 0.02 5.36 28.31
N ILE A 630 -0.76 5.01 27.30
CA ILE A 630 -0.40 4.20 26.12
C ILE A 630 -1.25 4.70 24.92
N PRO A 631 -0.88 4.40 23.66
CA PRO A 631 -1.50 5.02 22.48
C PRO A 631 -2.86 4.44 22.02
N THR A 632 -3.32 3.33 22.61
CA THR A 632 -4.51 2.58 22.17
C THR A 632 -5.85 2.88 22.86
N PRO A 633 -5.92 3.56 24.03
CA PRO A 633 -7.19 3.92 24.66
C PRO A 633 -8.03 4.87 23.79
N GLN A 634 -9.35 4.70 23.87
CA GLN A 634 -10.31 5.48 23.09
C GLN A 634 -10.30 6.97 23.44
N PRO A 635 -10.68 7.87 22.50
CA PRO A 635 -11.11 7.59 21.14
C PRO A 635 -9.92 7.41 20.17
N VAL A 636 -9.91 6.26 19.48
CA VAL A 636 -8.96 5.98 18.39
C VAL A 636 -9.48 6.57 17.09
N LEU A 637 -8.70 7.45 16.47
CA LEU A 637 -9.03 8.15 15.23
C LEU A 637 -7.82 8.16 14.29
N SER A 638 -8.05 8.34 12.98
CA SER A 638 -6.98 8.72 12.05
C SER A 638 -6.48 10.12 12.43
N ARG A 639 -5.23 10.23 12.87
CA ARG A 639 -4.62 11.51 13.26
C ARG A 639 -3.36 11.76 12.45
N LEU A 640 -3.17 13.01 12.03
CA LEU A 640 -1.90 13.50 11.49
C LEU A 640 -0.79 13.35 12.55
N GLN A 641 0.40 13.01 12.09
CA GLN A 641 1.58 12.72 12.92
C GLN A 641 2.73 13.67 12.55
N PHE A 642 3.91 13.50 13.16
CA PHE A 642 5.04 14.40 12.93
C PHE A 642 5.48 14.52 11.46
N GLY A 643 5.31 13.49 10.63
CA GLY A 643 5.58 13.55 9.18
C GLY A 643 4.60 14.44 8.41
N ALA A 644 3.49 14.85 9.02
CA ALA A 644 2.54 15.81 8.50
C ALA A 644 2.80 17.27 8.91
N GLU A 645 3.76 17.50 9.81
CA GLU A 645 4.12 18.85 10.24
C GLU A 645 4.89 19.61 9.15
N ALA A 646 4.69 20.91 9.04
CA ALA A 646 5.23 21.74 7.95
C ALA A 646 6.77 21.72 7.85
N GLY A 647 7.49 21.38 8.92
CA GLY A 647 8.95 21.22 8.92
C GLY A 647 9.42 19.85 8.39
N ALA A 648 8.57 18.83 8.47
CA ALA A 648 8.85 17.49 7.98
C ALA A 648 8.57 17.34 6.48
N ILE A 649 7.74 18.22 5.91
CA ILE A 649 7.38 18.23 4.49
C ILE A 649 8.49 18.92 3.70
N ASN A 650 9.30 18.11 3.02
CA ASN A 650 10.46 18.56 2.28
C ASN A 650 10.84 17.55 1.19
N GLU A 651 11.99 17.76 0.55
CA GLU A 651 12.52 16.93 -0.53
C GLU A 651 12.79 15.46 -0.19
N ARG A 652 12.81 15.06 1.08
CA ARG A 652 12.96 13.66 1.49
C ARG A 652 11.62 12.93 1.61
N THR A 653 10.55 13.64 1.96
CA THR A 653 9.26 13.03 2.33
C THR A 653 8.20 13.16 1.25
N CYS A 654 8.25 14.21 0.42
CA CYS A 654 7.20 14.53 -0.56
C CYS A 654 7.76 15.04 -1.89
N ILE A 655 6.98 14.77 -2.95
CA ILE A 655 7.30 15.15 -4.33
C ILE A 655 6.24 16.08 -4.92
N THR A 656 6.69 17.10 -5.66
CA THR A 656 5.89 17.89 -6.57
C THR A 656 6.27 17.51 -8.00
N PHE A 657 5.37 16.81 -8.69
CA PHE A 657 5.51 16.42 -10.09
C PHE A 657 5.15 17.59 -11.01
N VAL A 658 6.00 17.87 -11.99
CA VAL A 658 5.87 18.99 -12.92
C VAL A 658 6.28 18.58 -14.34
N SER A 659 6.08 19.44 -15.34
CA SER A 659 6.64 19.22 -16.68
C SER A 659 8.17 19.35 -16.68
N ARG A 660 8.84 18.64 -17.60
CA ARG A 660 10.27 18.84 -17.88
C ARG A 660 10.57 20.29 -18.29
N ALA A 661 9.69 20.92 -19.07
CA ALA A 661 9.84 22.29 -19.54
C ALA A 661 9.92 23.32 -18.38
N SER A 662 9.16 23.11 -17.31
CA SER A 662 9.20 24.00 -16.13
C SER A 662 10.53 23.94 -15.37
N VAL A 663 11.17 22.76 -15.35
CA VAL A 663 12.48 22.54 -14.74
C VAL A 663 13.58 23.12 -15.64
N THR A 664 13.57 22.82 -16.94
CA THR A 664 14.58 23.30 -17.89
C THR A 664 14.57 24.83 -18.03
N SER A 665 13.39 25.46 -17.97
CA SER A 665 13.27 26.93 -17.95
C SER A 665 13.62 27.57 -16.60
N SER A 666 13.87 26.76 -15.57
CA SER A 666 14.05 27.19 -14.17
C SER A 666 12.85 27.93 -13.57
N THR A 667 11.69 27.92 -14.23
CA THR A 667 10.49 28.66 -13.80
C THR A 667 10.02 28.18 -12.43
N VAL A 668 9.85 26.86 -12.26
CA VAL A 668 9.36 26.28 -10.99
C VAL A 668 10.35 26.47 -9.84
N THR A 669 11.66 26.50 -10.14
CA THR A 669 12.70 26.77 -9.14
C THR A 669 12.53 28.16 -8.50
N THR A 670 11.99 29.13 -9.24
CA THR A 670 11.74 30.48 -8.70
C THR A 670 10.63 30.54 -7.66
N TYR A 671 9.84 29.47 -7.50
CA TYR A 671 8.73 29.43 -6.54
C TYR A 671 9.18 29.10 -5.12
N GLY A 672 10.40 28.59 -4.93
CA GLY A 672 10.95 28.30 -3.60
C GLY A 672 10.25 27.15 -2.87
N LEU A 673 9.73 26.16 -3.62
CA LEU A 673 9.08 24.97 -3.06
C LEU A 673 10.07 24.15 -2.22
N LYS A 674 9.61 23.62 -1.09
CA LYS A 674 10.40 22.77 -0.18
C LYS A 674 10.39 21.30 -0.60
N LYS A 675 9.32 20.86 -1.27
CA LYS A 675 9.20 19.50 -1.76
C LYS A 675 10.17 19.22 -2.90
N ARG A 676 10.46 17.94 -3.12
CA ARG A 676 11.30 17.51 -4.24
C ARG A 676 10.56 17.81 -5.54
N ILE A 677 11.17 18.58 -6.43
CA ILE A 677 10.61 18.83 -7.75
C ILE A 677 11.07 17.72 -8.70
N VAL A 678 10.12 17.00 -9.28
CA VAL A 678 10.41 15.87 -10.19
C VAL A 678 9.68 16.11 -11.52
N PRO A 679 10.39 16.12 -12.66
CA PRO A 679 9.72 16.15 -13.95
C PRO A 679 9.06 14.80 -14.25
N VAL A 680 7.80 14.81 -14.70
CA VAL A 680 7.19 13.60 -15.28
C VAL A 680 7.92 13.19 -16.56
N SER A 681 7.88 11.90 -16.89
CA SER A 681 8.56 11.34 -18.05
C SER A 681 7.81 10.16 -18.65
N SER A 682 8.06 9.89 -19.94
CA SER A 682 7.52 8.73 -20.65
C SER A 682 6.00 8.67 -20.73
N CYS A 683 5.32 9.82 -20.62
CA CYS A 683 3.86 9.90 -20.68
C CYS A 683 3.33 9.59 -22.09
N ARG A 684 4.14 9.77 -23.13
CA ARG A 684 3.70 9.68 -24.53
C ARG A 684 4.05 8.36 -25.20
N THR A 685 4.80 7.51 -24.51
CA THR A 685 5.19 6.17 -24.99
C THR A 685 4.37 5.05 -24.35
N VAL A 686 3.61 5.35 -23.29
CA VAL A 686 2.72 4.40 -22.62
C VAL A 686 1.42 4.24 -23.38
N ASN A 687 0.83 3.06 -23.27
CA ASN A 687 -0.42 2.68 -23.93
C ASN A 687 -1.13 1.62 -23.07
N LYS A 688 -2.25 1.06 -23.55
CA LYS A 688 -3.00 0.05 -22.81
C LYS A 688 -2.15 -1.15 -22.38
N LEU A 689 -1.26 -1.64 -23.25
CA LEU A 689 -0.37 -2.77 -22.96
C LEU A 689 0.69 -2.47 -21.89
N SER A 690 0.86 -1.20 -21.53
CA SER A 690 1.75 -0.80 -20.44
C SER A 690 1.11 -0.99 -19.05
N MET A 691 -0.22 -1.14 -18.98
CA MET A 691 -0.98 -1.18 -17.74
C MET A 691 -0.90 -2.58 -17.11
N LYS A 692 -0.29 -2.67 -15.92
CA LYS A 692 -0.04 -3.93 -15.22
C LYS A 692 -1.36 -4.62 -14.89
N PHE A 693 -1.48 -5.88 -15.33
CA PHE A 693 -2.65 -6.76 -15.16
C PHE A 693 -3.97 -6.22 -15.74
N ASN A 694 -3.92 -5.12 -16.49
CA ASN A 694 -5.08 -4.40 -16.99
C ASN A 694 -4.83 -3.90 -18.43
N ASP A 695 -4.34 -4.80 -19.28
CA ASP A 695 -3.89 -4.57 -20.64
C ASP A 695 -4.85 -5.13 -21.72
N THR A 696 -6.04 -5.58 -21.33
CA THR A 696 -7.00 -6.22 -22.23
C THR A 696 -7.61 -5.20 -23.20
N LEU A 697 -7.71 -5.57 -24.48
CA LEU A 697 -8.26 -4.75 -25.56
C LEU A 697 -9.45 -5.46 -26.22
N PRO A 698 -10.61 -5.52 -25.55
CA PRO A 698 -11.79 -6.17 -26.11
C PRO A 698 -12.34 -5.37 -27.30
N VAL A 699 -12.96 -6.05 -28.26
CA VAL A 699 -13.76 -5.39 -29.29
C VAL A 699 -15.07 -4.95 -28.67
N MET A 700 -15.18 -3.65 -28.39
CA MET A 700 -16.34 -3.06 -27.73
C MET A 700 -17.44 -2.69 -28.73
N LYS A 701 -18.68 -2.96 -28.34
CA LYS A 701 -19.88 -2.48 -29.03
C LYS A 701 -20.91 -2.05 -27.98
N VAL A 702 -21.57 -0.92 -28.21
CA VAL A 702 -22.68 -0.44 -27.39
C VAL A 702 -23.85 -0.20 -28.34
N ASP A 703 -24.99 -0.81 -28.05
CA ASP A 703 -26.19 -0.61 -28.83
C ASP A 703 -26.75 0.81 -28.59
N PRO A 704 -27.00 1.61 -29.63
CA PRO A 704 -27.38 3.01 -29.47
C PRO A 704 -28.80 3.23 -28.92
N GLU A 705 -29.66 2.22 -28.98
CA GLU A 705 -31.05 2.32 -28.52
C GLU A 705 -31.26 1.64 -27.16
N THR A 706 -30.62 0.50 -26.95
CA THR A 706 -30.81 -0.34 -25.75
C THR A 706 -29.66 -0.22 -24.75
N PHE A 707 -28.54 0.41 -25.13
CA PHE A 707 -27.31 0.56 -24.34
C PHE A 707 -26.62 -0.75 -23.95
N VAL A 708 -27.14 -1.89 -24.45
CA VAL A 708 -26.54 -3.21 -24.29
C VAL A 708 -25.09 -3.14 -24.76
N THR A 709 -24.19 -3.44 -23.85
CA THR A 709 -22.76 -3.38 -24.07
C THR A 709 -22.21 -4.79 -24.27
N GLU A 710 -21.42 -4.96 -25.33
CA GLU A 710 -20.75 -6.21 -25.67
C GLU A 710 -19.22 -6.02 -25.67
N ALA A 711 -18.49 -7.04 -25.22
CA ALA A 711 -17.06 -7.19 -25.44
C ALA A 711 -16.80 -8.52 -26.15
N ASP A 712 -16.11 -8.48 -27.29
CA ASP A 712 -15.81 -9.66 -28.13
C ASP A 712 -17.07 -10.48 -28.49
N GLY A 713 -18.20 -9.78 -28.66
CA GLY A 713 -19.51 -10.35 -28.98
C GLY A 713 -20.27 -10.95 -27.79
N ALA A 714 -19.72 -10.89 -26.57
CA ALA A 714 -20.41 -11.31 -25.35
C ALA A 714 -21.04 -10.10 -24.63
N VAL A 715 -22.32 -10.20 -24.29
CA VAL A 715 -23.03 -9.18 -23.51
C VAL A 715 -22.44 -9.06 -22.10
N LEU A 716 -22.18 -7.83 -21.68
CA LEU A 716 -21.63 -7.50 -20.38
C LEU A 716 -22.73 -7.04 -19.43
N GLU A 717 -23.36 -7.99 -18.75
CA GLU A 717 -24.45 -7.73 -17.79
C GLU A 717 -24.10 -8.32 -16.42
N CYS A 718 -24.42 -7.58 -15.37
CA CYS A 718 -24.32 -8.05 -13.99
C CYS A 718 -25.39 -7.40 -13.11
N GLU A 719 -25.85 -8.13 -12.09
CA GLU A 719 -26.91 -7.66 -11.21
C GLU A 719 -26.40 -6.58 -10.24
N PRO A 720 -27.21 -5.56 -9.90
CA PRO A 720 -26.86 -4.61 -8.86
C PRO A 720 -26.75 -5.31 -7.50
N SER A 721 -25.70 -4.99 -6.74
CA SER A 721 -25.55 -5.54 -5.38
C SER A 721 -26.41 -4.77 -4.37
N ALA A 722 -27.15 -5.51 -3.55
CA ALA A 722 -27.94 -4.92 -2.44
C ALA A 722 -27.07 -4.52 -1.24
N ARG A 723 -25.87 -5.10 -1.12
CA ARG A 723 -24.89 -4.81 -0.07
C ARG A 723 -23.49 -4.90 -0.65
N VAL A 724 -22.54 -4.20 -0.04
CA VAL A 724 -21.12 -4.28 -0.36
C VAL A 724 -20.32 -4.52 0.91
N SER A 725 -19.16 -5.15 0.78
CA SER A 725 -18.14 -5.24 1.82
C SER A 725 -17.55 -3.85 2.13
N LEU A 726 -16.72 -3.75 3.17
CA LEU A 726 -16.01 -2.50 3.51
C LEU A 726 -16.94 -1.29 3.67
N ALA A 727 -18.11 -1.52 4.27
CA ALA A 727 -19.14 -0.50 4.48
C ALA A 727 -19.69 -0.53 5.92
N GLN A 728 -20.87 -1.10 6.15
CA GLN A 728 -21.60 -1.03 7.43
C GLN A 728 -20.84 -1.60 8.63
N ASN A 729 -19.85 -2.48 8.40
CA ASN A 729 -19.01 -3.04 9.46
C ASN A 729 -17.96 -2.07 10.00
N TYR A 730 -17.65 -0.98 9.30
CA TYR A 730 -16.46 -0.16 9.55
C TYR A 730 -16.76 1.31 9.82
N PHE A 731 -17.79 1.86 9.18
CA PHE A 731 -18.08 3.28 9.22
C PHE A 731 -19.21 3.58 10.19
N LEU A 732 -19.05 4.68 10.94
CA LEU A 732 -20.05 5.13 11.91
C LEU A 732 -21.25 5.79 11.20
N PHE A 733 -21.01 6.38 10.02
CA PHE A 733 -21.97 7.07 9.19
C PHE A 733 -21.80 6.65 7.73
#